data_AF-A0A518HNZ2-F1
#
_entry.id   AF-A0A518HNZ2-F1
#
_cell.length_a   1.000
_cell.length_b   1.000
_cell.length_c   1.000
_cell.angle_alpha   90.00
_cell.angle_beta   90.00
_cell.angle_gamma   90.00
#
_symmetry.space_group_name_H-M   'P 1'
#
loop_
_entity.id
_entity.type
_entity.pdbx_description
1 polymer ?
#
loop_
_entity_poly.entity_id
_entity_poly.type
_entity_poly.pdbx_seq_one_letter_code
_entity_poly.pdbx_strand_id
1 'polypeptide(L)'
;MGDQEIVERLRKVSLAEVAASLGLPIQRRGKRVWTNCLFHQDRKPSMALHQLPSDDWRYRCFSCGATGDVFDLVQKVDACDFRTALEKVASMAGVTLPKRRKKSEPKLNGTEVALRYYAQQTKDETRRLKEWAKERSLRPSILNEFSITYARNQKLSTTVTNREEIGALRDAQLIFQPLSTSSRQPDLEMNVPDRDAMIGDRIIFPVRDFNGVPQGYFGRTPDAQTQPRYQFTRYFPKSQVLFGLDVARKSLKMKLSANEDGDAYTELQLYIVEGATDALRLHQLGLDAVAVMGSDLSADQAKLVRILARELGAASTSLTVRLFFDGDNAGEAATRNALTKLLALLAEQALFGIEIVLPTDDDSPYRGSDPDTWLVNATKRNALRKIKKAIVSVGRFLMAYGFRCEIDEIESRWRQSAMTQRYAALRRVDNLLPKKEWKGIFGALGEDLFNTSSSSADVLSDESAWKNRLTEYLCRSGSNLTATGTGDIPRTEQESTKITHAIQIAHHFSQRREFPVDPGSWERLLGGVNVTTPYLVELLNQGAEACNVEPLLGMSVPKQSGKERLKAIPCAEQLAIQQYLLNELLGSSIQSTEFEECIPAVRSDGGVLRTTGLRSSMAVRAVCFSYQIDMEIVRNEKPPGNEGFFRPYRDCWSDFVEYLSRKVQTNNTDPFDDRPFYVARLDVRAYYDTVRRVCVDRILFDPLLEAIKSLDEPSQFAPSFRSSVTNATERAREFIDVLCQQSFGYAYVDPDSGEEKKFKNGASIGMPQGPSLSAYLGSIALFELDETVQAAVEEGESGIAYARYVDDMVLITRSKSSLDQLRAIVQKQLGLIGLELSSKVEPLPPMNAVQVLFGDNWFSALATTSIPDYESDFY
;
A
#
# COMPACT_ATOMS: atom_id res chain seq x y z
N MET A 1 29.30 -31.52 -21.32
CA MET A 1 27.94 -31.55 -20.76
C MET A 1 27.44 -30.13 -20.66
N GLY A 2 26.25 -29.85 -21.20
CA GLY A 2 25.61 -28.54 -21.03
C GLY A 2 25.13 -28.37 -19.58
N ASP A 3 24.96 -27.13 -19.11
CA ASP A 3 24.52 -26.84 -17.73
C ASP A 3 23.16 -27.52 -17.40
N GLN A 4 22.27 -27.65 -18.38
CA GLN A 4 20.99 -28.38 -18.23
C GLN A 4 21.18 -29.89 -18.01
N GLU A 5 22.12 -30.51 -18.70
CA GLU A 5 22.38 -31.96 -18.60
C GLU A 5 22.93 -32.35 -17.22
N ILE A 6 23.64 -31.43 -16.56
CA ILE A 6 24.20 -31.63 -15.23
C ILE A 6 23.15 -31.46 -14.15
N VAL A 7 22.28 -30.46 -14.29
CA VAL A 7 21.12 -30.29 -13.40
C VAL A 7 20.21 -31.52 -13.48
N GLU A 8 19.93 -32.02 -14.69
CA GLU A 8 19.15 -33.26 -14.87
C GLU A 8 19.85 -34.48 -14.25
N ARG A 9 21.16 -34.63 -14.42
CA ARG A 9 21.91 -35.71 -13.78
C ARG A 9 21.85 -35.64 -12.25
N LEU A 10 21.93 -34.43 -11.69
CA LEU A 10 21.92 -34.22 -10.24
C LEU A 10 20.53 -34.43 -9.62
N ARG A 11 19.44 -34.21 -10.36
CA ARG A 11 18.07 -34.57 -9.90
C ARG A 11 17.87 -36.08 -9.70
N LYS A 12 18.71 -36.91 -10.30
CA LYS A 12 18.70 -38.37 -10.15
C LYS A 12 19.51 -38.87 -8.96
N VAL A 13 20.22 -37.98 -8.26
CA VAL A 13 20.97 -38.32 -7.04
C VAL A 13 19.99 -38.71 -5.94
N SER A 14 20.34 -39.75 -5.17
CA SER A 14 19.51 -40.28 -4.09
C SER A 14 19.15 -39.20 -3.07
N LEU A 15 17.89 -38.79 -3.06
CA LEU A 15 17.38 -37.80 -2.11
C LEU A 15 17.45 -38.29 -0.67
N ALA A 16 17.43 -39.61 -0.45
CA ALA A 16 17.62 -40.21 0.86
C ALA A 16 19.05 -40.02 1.40
N GLU A 17 20.06 -40.12 0.53
CA GLU A 17 21.46 -39.91 0.90
C GLU A 17 21.76 -38.43 1.15
N VAL A 18 21.21 -37.55 0.30
CA VAL A 18 21.32 -36.10 0.49
C VAL A 18 20.64 -35.68 1.80
N ALA A 19 19.41 -36.13 2.06
CA ALA A 19 18.71 -35.85 3.31
C ALA A 19 19.49 -36.34 4.55
N ALA A 20 20.10 -37.53 4.49
CA ALA A 20 20.94 -38.04 5.57
C ALA A 20 22.21 -37.18 5.77
N SER A 21 22.86 -36.73 4.69
CA SER A 21 24.04 -35.86 4.75
C SER A 21 23.75 -34.48 5.34
N LEU A 22 22.50 -34.02 5.22
CA LEU A 22 21.98 -32.79 5.82
C LEU A 22 21.53 -32.97 7.28
N GLY A 23 21.73 -34.16 7.87
CA GLY A 23 21.36 -34.44 9.25
C GLY A 23 19.87 -34.74 9.49
N LEU A 24 19.10 -35.03 8.44
CA LEU A 24 17.68 -35.38 8.59
C LEU A 24 17.50 -36.85 8.97
N PRO A 25 16.61 -37.17 9.93
CA PRO A 25 16.38 -38.54 10.35
C PRO A 25 15.64 -39.33 9.26
N ILE A 26 16.26 -40.41 8.78
CA ILE A 26 15.69 -41.27 7.73
C ILE A 26 15.08 -42.54 8.32
N GLN A 27 13.84 -42.83 7.96
CA GLN A 27 13.14 -44.07 8.31
C GLN A 27 12.67 -44.82 7.06
N ARG A 28 13.05 -46.09 6.92
CA ARG A 28 12.54 -46.96 5.84
C ARG A 28 11.26 -47.66 6.30
N ARG A 29 10.18 -47.53 5.52
CA ARG A 29 8.91 -48.24 5.73
C ARG A 29 8.51 -48.92 4.43
N GLY A 30 8.78 -50.23 4.35
CA GLY A 30 8.64 -50.99 3.11
C GLY A 30 9.60 -50.50 2.02
N LYS A 31 9.12 -50.32 0.78
CA LYS A 31 9.92 -49.78 -0.33
C LYS A 31 10.09 -48.26 -0.31
N ARG A 32 9.48 -47.54 0.63
CA ARG A 32 9.50 -46.06 0.70
C ARG A 32 10.40 -45.57 1.83
N VAL A 33 11.05 -44.44 1.56
CA VAL A 33 11.92 -43.74 2.51
C VAL A 33 11.19 -42.51 3.05
N TRP A 34 11.29 -42.27 4.35
CA TRP A 34 10.58 -41.19 5.04
C TRP A 34 11.54 -40.35 5.88
N THR A 35 11.20 -39.07 6.05
CA THR A 35 11.87 -38.12 6.94
C THR A 35 10.85 -37.17 7.56
N ASN A 36 11.26 -36.44 8.60
CA ASN A 36 10.47 -35.35 9.16
C ASN A 36 10.35 -34.20 8.15
N CYS A 37 9.22 -33.50 8.19
CA CYS A 37 8.94 -32.40 7.28
C CYS A 37 9.69 -31.12 7.70
N LEU A 38 10.26 -30.41 6.73
CA LEU A 38 10.95 -29.13 6.95
C LEU A 38 10.01 -27.92 6.88
N PHE A 39 8.75 -28.14 6.55
CA PHE A 39 7.76 -27.10 6.27
C PHE A 39 6.71 -26.96 7.38
N HIS A 40 6.63 -27.92 8.29
CA HIS A 40 5.79 -27.90 9.48
C HIS A 40 6.38 -28.82 10.55
N GLN A 41 6.02 -28.64 11.81
CA GLN A 41 6.49 -29.49 12.89
C GLN A 41 5.67 -30.78 12.97
N ASP A 42 6.30 -31.92 12.66
CA ASP A 42 5.73 -33.25 12.82
C ASP A 42 6.40 -34.04 13.95
N ARG A 43 5.61 -34.77 14.75
CA ARG A 43 6.15 -35.70 15.77
C ARG A 43 6.58 -37.05 15.18
N LYS A 44 6.17 -37.35 13.94
CA LYS A 44 6.47 -38.58 13.20
C LYS A 44 6.80 -38.23 11.76
N PRO A 45 7.74 -38.94 11.10
CA PRO A 45 8.10 -38.70 9.70
C PRO A 45 6.88 -38.66 8.76
N SER A 46 6.57 -37.49 8.21
CA SER A 46 5.43 -37.24 7.31
C SER A 46 5.84 -36.98 5.85
N MET A 47 7.13 -36.80 5.59
CA MET A 47 7.67 -36.51 4.26
C MET A 47 8.24 -37.77 3.61
N ALA A 48 7.64 -38.20 2.51
CA ALA A 48 8.09 -39.37 1.75
C ALA A 48 9.05 -38.96 0.63
N LEU A 49 10.22 -39.59 0.60
CA LEU A 49 11.22 -39.48 -0.46
C LEU A 49 11.00 -40.62 -1.45
N HIS A 50 10.75 -40.28 -2.70
CA HIS A 50 10.41 -41.25 -3.74
C HIS A 50 11.06 -40.89 -5.07
N GLN A 51 11.33 -41.92 -5.86
CA GLN A 51 11.86 -41.79 -7.21
C GLN A 51 10.71 -41.88 -8.22
N LEU A 52 10.70 -40.99 -9.20
CA LEU A 52 9.76 -40.98 -10.31
C LEU A 52 10.17 -41.99 -11.40
N PRO A 53 9.27 -42.34 -12.34
CA PRO A 53 9.62 -43.16 -13.51
C PRO A 53 10.72 -42.57 -14.41
N SER A 54 10.99 -41.26 -14.31
CA SER A 54 12.08 -40.55 -14.99
C SER A 54 13.46 -40.73 -14.33
N ASP A 55 13.54 -41.54 -13.27
CA ASP A 55 14.65 -41.69 -12.33
C ASP A 55 14.94 -40.46 -11.45
N ASP A 56 14.17 -39.37 -11.58
CA ASP A 56 14.31 -38.19 -10.73
C ASP A 56 13.80 -38.46 -9.31
N TRP A 57 14.50 -37.92 -8.32
CA TRP A 57 14.03 -37.98 -6.95
C TRP A 57 13.19 -36.75 -6.56
N ARG A 58 12.09 -37.00 -5.84
CA ARG A 58 11.20 -35.98 -5.29
C ARG A 58 10.84 -36.30 -3.84
N TYR A 59 10.48 -35.27 -3.08
CA TYR A 59 9.79 -35.44 -1.82
C TYR A 59 8.33 -34.98 -1.92
N ARG A 60 7.48 -35.61 -1.12
CA ARG A 60 6.11 -35.13 -0.87
C ARG A 60 5.77 -35.31 0.60
N CYS A 61 5.34 -34.24 1.24
CA CYS A 61 4.78 -34.28 2.58
C CYS A 61 3.28 -34.58 2.52
N PHE A 62 2.83 -35.63 3.20
CA PHE A 62 1.42 -36.02 3.23
C PHE A 62 0.57 -35.21 4.22
N SER A 63 1.21 -34.47 5.14
CA SER A 63 0.51 -33.63 6.12
C SER A 63 0.28 -32.19 5.63
N CYS A 64 1.31 -31.52 5.11
CA CYS A 64 1.20 -30.13 4.64
C CYS A 64 1.19 -29.96 3.10
N GLY A 65 1.33 -31.04 2.34
CA GLY A 65 1.32 -31.00 0.86
C GLY A 65 2.61 -30.51 0.20
N ALA A 66 3.65 -30.15 0.96
CA ALA A 66 4.91 -29.67 0.40
C ALA A 66 5.54 -30.70 -0.57
N THR A 67 6.00 -30.24 -1.73
CA THR A 67 6.69 -31.05 -2.75
C THR A 67 7.94 -30.33 -3.25
N GLY A 68 8.92 -31.08 -3.77
CA GLY A 68 10.16 -30.52 -4.32
C GLY A 68 11.16 -31.59 -4.73
N ASP A 69 12.28 -31.17 -5.32
CA ASP A 69 13.44 -32.03 -5.62
C ASP A 69 14.59 -31.89 -4.61
N VAL A 70 15.74 -32.47 -4.97
CA VAL A 70 16.98 -32.46 -4.18
C VAL A 70 17.54 -31.07 -3.93
N PHE A 71 17.35 -30.12 -4.86
CA PHE A 71 17.82 -28.75 -4.67
C PHE A 71 16.90 -28.01 -3.71
N ASP A 72 15.58 -28.15 -3.89
CA ASP A 72 14.58 -27.55 -2.99
C ASP A 72 14.82 -27.99 -1.52
N LEU A 73 15.18 -29.26 -1.32
CA LEU A 73 15.52 -29.80 -0.01
C LEU A 73 16.75 -29.10 0.60
N VAL A 74 17.86 -29.00 -0.14
CA VAL A 74 19.09 -28.35 0.34
C VAL A 74 18.88 -26.86 0.58
N GLN A 75 18.18 -26.17 -0.33
CA GLN A 75 17.82 -24.76 -0.16
C GLN A 75 17.02 -24.53 1.11
N LYS A 76 16.13 -25.48 1.46
CA LYS A 76 15.29 -25.36 2.65
C LYS A 76 16.04 -25.65 3.94
N VAL A 77 16.94 -26.65 3.97
CA VAL A 77 17.75 -26.97 5.17
C VAL A 77 18.79 -25.89 5.42
N ASP A 78 19.53 -25.48 4.39
CA ASP A 78 20.68 -24.59 4.52
C ASP A 78 20.34 -23.11 4.28
N ALA A 79 19.06 -22.79 4.04
CA ALA A 79 18.56 -21.44 3.74
C ALA A 79 19.38 -20.72 2.65
N CYS A 80 19.69 -21.43 1.55
CA CYS A 80 20.54 -20.93 0.47
C CYS A 80 19.82 -20.81 -0.88
N ASP A 81 20.43 -20.09 -1.82
CA ASP A 81 19.92 -19.98 -3.19
C ASP A 81 20.15 -21.27 -4.00
N PHE A 82 19.52 -21.35 -5.18
CA PHE A 82 19.55 -22.54 -6.04
C PHE A 82 20.97 -22.91 -6.47
N ARG A 83 21.83 -21.91 -6.68
CA ARG A 83 23.21 -22.15 -7.12
C ARG A 83 24.06 -22.75 -6.01
N THR A 84 23.96 -22.22 -4.80
CA THR A 84 24.65 -22.78 -3.63
C THR A 84 24.16 -24.21 -3.37
N ALA A 85 22.86 -24.45 -3.54
CA ALA A 85 22.30 -25.80 -3.45
C ALA A 85 22.84 -26.74 -4.54
N LEU A 86 22.94 -26.27 -5.79
CA LEU A 86 23.52 -27.03 -6.91
C LEU A 86 24.97 -27.44 -6.63
N GLU A 87 25.79 -26.53 -6.11
CA GLU A 87 27.20 -26.78 -5.77
C GLU A 87 27.33 -27.81 -4.63
N LYS A 88 26.47 -27.71 -3.61
CA LYS A 88 26.43 -28.67 -2.49
C LYS A 88 25.98 -30.06 -2.93
N VAL A 89 24.89 -30.18 -3.70
CA VAL A 89 24.42 -31.46 -4.23
C VAL A 89 25.47 -32.08 -5.15
N ALA A 90 26.12 -31.28 -5.99
CA ALA A 90 27.20 -31.76 -6.85
C ALA A 90 28.41 -32.28 -6.05
N SER A 91 28.80 -31.58 -4.98
CA SER A 91 29.84 -32.03 -4.06
C SER A 91 29.47 -33.33 -3.35
N MET A 92 28.23 -33.47 -2.89
CA MET A 92 27.73 -34.70 -2.25
C MET A 92 27.69 -35.88 -3.22
N ALA A 93 27.34 -35.62 -4.49
CA ALA A 93 27.27 -36.64 -5.54
C ALA A 93 28.62 -36.95 -6.21
N GLY A 94 29.72 -36.31 -5.79
CA GLY A 94 31.03 -36.42 -6.44
C GLY A 94 31.04 -35.95 -7.90
N VAL A 95 30.06 -35.13 -8.30
CA VAL A 95 29.95 -34.58 -9.66
C VAL A 95 30.74 -33.28 -9.72
N THR A 96 31.78 -33.28 -10.55
CA THR A 96 32.52 -32.04 -10.82
C THR A 96 31.69 -31.16 -11.74
N LEU A 97 31.14 -30.06 -11.21
CA LEU A 97 30.49 -29.04 -12.05
C LEU A 97 31.50 -28.49 -13.05
N PRO A 98 31.10 -28.15 -14.29
CA PRO A 98 31.99 -27.54 -15.25
C PRO A 98 32.48 -26.27 -14.59
N LYS A 99 33.80 -26.14 -14.44
CA LYS A 99 34.38 -24.84 -14.12
C LYS A 99 33.91 -23.94 -15.24
N ARG A 100 33.02 -22.99 -14.90
CA ARG A 100 32.61 -21.90 -15.78
C ARG A 100 33.85 -21.51 -16.57
N ARG A 101 33.77 -21.40 -17.89
CA ARG A 101 34.76 -20.62 -18.66
C ARG A 101 35.01 -19.40 -17.79
N LYS A 102 36.19 -19.29 -17.20
CA LYS A 102 36.52 -18.18 -16.32
C LYS A 102 36.22 -16.95 -17.16
N LYS A 103 35.18 -16.20 -16.80
CA LYS A 103 35.07 -14.78 -17.17
C LYS A 103 36.33 -14.15 -16.59
N SER A 104 37.41 -14.23 -17.37
CA SER A 104 38.75 -13.73 -17.04
C SER A 104 39.26 -14.19 -15.67
N GLU A 105 40.46 -13.80 -15.33
CA GLU A 105 40.94 -13.63 -13.95
C GLU A 105 39.88 -12.92 -13.07
N PRO A 106 39.98 -12.94 -11.72
CA PRO A 106 38.99 -12.27 -10.86
C PRO A 106 38.74 -10.87 -11.42
N LYS A 107 37.55 -10.65 -12.00
CA LYS A 107 37.17 -9.33 -12.49
C LYS A 107 37.25 -8.42 -11.27
N LEU A 108 38.18 -7.48 -11.31
CA LEU A 108 38.29 -6.41 -10.33
C LEU A 108 36.88 -5.89 -10.03
N ASN A 109 36.51 -5.84 -8.75
CA ASN A 109 35.21 -5.29 -8.38
C ASN A 109 35.27 -3.76 -8.58
N GLY A 110 34.55 -3.24 -9.57
CA GLY A 110 34.58 -1.82 -9.91
C GLY A 110 34.22 -0.91 -8.74
N THR A 111 33.34 -1.34 -7.84
CA THR A 111 33.00 -0.55 -6.66
C THR A 111 34.16 -0.47 -5.68
N GLU A 112 34.93 -1.54 -5.47
CA GLU A 112 36.13 -1.54 -4.61
C GLU A 112 37.28 -0.76 -5.24
N VAL A 113 37.45 -0.86 -6.57
CA VAL A 113 38.39 -0.04 -7.33
C VAL A 113 38.09 1.44 -7.11
N ALA A 114 36.82 1.84 -7.29
CA ALA A 114 36.41 3.22 -7.05
C ALA A 114 36.67 3.68 -5.61
N LEU A 115 36.47 2.81 -4.62
CA LEU A 115 36.72 3.16 -3.21
C LEU A 115 38.18 3.56 -3.01
N ARG A 116 39.11 2.79 -3.58
CA ARG A 116 40.55 3.04 -3.50
C ARG A 116 40.93 4.36 -4.15
N TYR A 117 40.33 4.70 -5.30
CA TYR A 117 40.60 5.96 -5.99
C TYR A 117 39.95 7.16 -5.29
N TYR A 118 38.72 7.01 -4.79
CA TYR A 118 38.08 8.06 -3.99
C TYR A 118 38.87 8.37 -2.71
N ALA A 119 39.43 7.34 -2.05
CA ALA A 119 40.29 7.49 -0.87
C ALA A 119 41.58 8.28 -1.14
N GLN A 120 42.07 8.31 -2.38
CA GLN A 120 43.21 9.13 -2.78
C GLN A 120 42.77 10.59 -2.96
N GLN A 121 42.66 11.33 -1.86
CA GLN A 121 42.25 12.73 -1.90
C GLN A 121 43.42 13.67 -2.18
N THR A 122 43.20 14.66 -3.04
CA THR A 122 44.15 15.76 -3.21
C THR A 122 44.15 16.69 -1.97
N LYS A 123 45.16 17.56 -1.85
CA LYS A 123 45.21 18.58 -0.78
C LYS A 123 43.97 19.49 -0.81
N ASP A 124 43.47 19.83 -1.99
CA ASP A 124 42.28 20.65 -2.17
C ASP A 124 40.99 19.91 -1.79
N GLU A 125 40.81 18.67 -2.25
CA GLU A 125 39.68 17.82 -1.87
C GLU A 125 39.61 17.60 -0.35
N THR A 126 40.76 17.38 0.28
CA THR A 126 40.88 17.23 1.73
C THR A 126 40.48 18.51 2.46
N ARG A 127 40.88 19.68 1.94
CA ARG A 127 40.50 20.99 2.50
C ARG A 127 38.99 21.20 2.42
N ARG A 128 38.38 20.98 1.24
CA ARG A 128 36.94 21.17 1.02
C ARG A 128 36.09 20.20 1.83
N LEU A 129 36.52 18.95 1.97
CA LEU A 129 35.85 17.99 2.86
C LEU A 129 35.86 18.47 4.32
N LYS A 130 36.98 19.04 4.79
CA LYS A 130 37.08 19.60 6.14
C LYS A 130 36.21 20.85 6.33
N GLU A 131 36.11 21.70 5.31
CA GLU A 131 35.22 22.87 5.32
C GLU A 131 33.75 22.43 5.46
N TRP A 132 33.30 21.50 4.62
CA TRP A 132 31.95 20.94 4.72
C TRP A 132 31.70 20.24 6.07
N ALA A 133 32.67 19.46 6.56
CA ALA A 133 32.58 18.82 7.87
C ALA A 133 32.43 19.84 8.99
N LYS A 134 33.17 20.96 8.92
CA LYS A 134 33.11 22.03 9.92
C LYS A 134 31.76 22.75 9.90
N GLU A 135 31.23 23.07 8.71
CA GLU A 135 29.89 23.65 8.57
C GLU A 135 28.81 22.77 9.18
N ARG A 136 28.96 21.44 9.04
CA ARG A 136 28.07 20.45 9.64
C ARG A 136 28.43 20.04 11.06
N SER A 137 29.44 20.64 11.69
CA SER A 137 29.90 20.24 13.03
C SER A 137 30.19 18.72 13.16
N LEU A 138 30.72 18.11 12.10
CA LEU A 138 31.13 16.71 12.03
C LEU A 138 32.64 16.56 12.24
N ARG A 139 33.05 15.56 13.01
CA ARG A 139 34.44 15.25 13.32
C ARG A 139 35.08 14.50 12.14
N PRO A 140 36.32 14.85 11.74
CA PRO A 140 37.02 14.15 10.67
C PRO A 140 37.17 12.64 10.90
N SER A 141 37.23 12.19 12.17
CA SER A 141 37.31 10.76 12.50
C SER A 141 36.10 9.96 12.03
N ILE A 142 34.90 10.53 12.11
CA ILE A 142 33.65 9.89 11.67
C ILE A 142 33.60 9.79 10.15
N LEU A 143 34.06 10.83 9.44
CA LEU A 143 34.15 10.78 7.98
C LEU A 143 35.12 9.69 7.52
N ASN A 144 36.24 9.52 8.21
CA ASN A 144 37.21 8.46 7.92
C ASN A 144 36.64 7.06 8.18
N GLU A 145 35.93 6.88 9.29
CA GLU A 145 35.27 5.61 9.65
C GLU A 145 34.28 5.15 8.56
N PHE A 146 33.51 6.08 8.01
CA PHE A 146 32.58 5.82 6.91
C PHE A 146 33.23 5.87 5.52
N SER A 147 34.54 6.11 5.43
CA SER A 147 35.26 6.29 4.16
C SER A 147 34.63 7.37 3.25
N ILE A 148 34.11 8.44 3.85
CA ILE A 148 33.52 9.58 3.14
C ILE A 148 34.63 10.46 2.58
N THR A 149 34.50 10.82 1.31
CA THR A 149 35.52 11.59 0.60
C THR A 149 34.89 12.72 -0.20
N TYR A 150 35.71 13.63 -0.71
CA TYR A 150 35.31 14.65 -1.67
C TYR A 150 35.89 14.29 -3.04
N ALA A 151 35.05 14.29 -4.07
CA ALA A 151 35.45 14.11 -5.45
C ALA A 151 35.19 15.40 -6.24
N ARG A 152 36.22 15.89 -6.93
CA ARG A 152 36.10 17.01 -7.87
C ARG A 152 35.84 16.53 -9.29
N ASN A 153 34.91 17.19 -9.98
CA ASN A 153 34.64 17.00 -11.41
C ASN A 153 34.57 15.52 -11.85
N GLN A 154 35.57 15.04 -12.58
CA GLN A 154 35.65 13.72 -13.21
C GLN A 154 36.77 12.90 -12.57
N LYS A 155 36.61 12.47 -11.31
CA LYS A 155 37.71 11.89 -10.53
C LYS A 155 38.15 10.54 -11.08
N LEU A 156 37.22 9.61 -11.30
CA LEU A 156 37.54 8.25 -11.71
C LEU A 156 38.05 8.22 -13.16
N SER A 157 37.37 8.89 -14.09
CA SER A 157 37.73 8.84 -15.51
C SER A 157 39.05 9.56 -15.84
N THR A 158 39.51 10.47 -14.98
CA THR A 158 40.79 11.17 -15.17
C THR A 158 41.96 10.54 -14.43
N THR A 159 41.73 9.86 -13.30
CA THR A 159 42.81 9.28 -12.47
C THR A 159 43.10 7.82 -12.77
N VAL A 160 42.11 7.07 -13.25
CA VAL A 160 42.26 5.64 -13.53
C VAL A 160 42.81 5.45 -14.93
N THR A 161 44.04 4.96 -15.04
CA THR A 161 44.72 4.73 -16.32
C THR A 161 44.80 3.26 -16.71
N ASN A 162 44.58 2.34 -15.76
CA ASN A 162 44.61 0.89 -15.99
C ASN A 162 43.34 0.44 -16.73
N ARG A 163 43.51 -0.22 -17.89
CA ARG A 163 42.39 -0.67 -18.75
C ARG A 163 41.45 -1.68 -18.10
N GLU A 164 41.98 -2.59 -17.27
CA GLU A 164 41.16 -3.59 -16.57
C GLU A 164 40.29 -2.94 -15.49
N GLU A 165 40.85 -1.96 -14.79
CA GLU A 165 40.14 -1.18 -13.77
C GLU A 165 39.09 -0.25 -14.39
N ILE A 166 39.39 0.37 -15.53
CA ILE A 166 38.40 1.12 -16.33
C ILE A 166 37.25 0.19 -16.74
N GLY A 167 37.56 -1.03 -17.22
CA GLY A 167 36.56 -2.03 -17.55
C GLY A 167 35.67 -2.40 -16.36
N ALA A 168 36.27 -2.60 -15.18
CA ALA A 168 35.55 -2.87 -13.94
C ALA A 168 34.65 -1.70 -13.51
N LEU A 169 35.12 -0.46 -13.64
CA LEU A 169 34.35 0.75 -13.32
C LEU A 169 33.17 0.96 -14.26
N ARG A 170 33.33 0.64 -15.55
CA ARG A 170 32.22 0.63 -16.53
C ARG A 170 31.20 -0.46 -16.22
N ASP A 171 31.65 -1.67 -15.90
CA ASP A 171 30.79 -2.78 -15.48
C ASP A 171 29.96 -2.39 -14.23
N ALA A 172 30.57 -1.65 -13.29
CA ALA A 172 29.91 -1.12 -12.09
C ALA A 172 29.11 0.18 -12.33
N GLN A 173 29.04 0.68 -13.58
CA GLN A 173 28.33 1.91 -13.96
C GLN A 173 28.80 3.17 -13.21
N LEU A 174 30.07 3.20 -12.81
CA LEU A 174 30.69 4.34 -12.13
C LEU A 174 31.36 5.31 -13.11
N ILE A 175 31.69 4.82 -14.30
CA ILE A 175 32.07 5.63 -15.46
C ILE A 175 31.33 5.12 -16.70
N PHE A 176 31.07 5.99 -17.68
CA PHE A 176 30.40 5.66 -18.92
C PHE A 176 30.86 6.55 -20.08
N GLN A 177 30.71 6.07 -21.31
CA GLN A 177 30.90 6.90 -22.51
C GLN A 177 29.57 7.57 -22.89
N PRO A 178 29.53 8.90 -23.03
CA PRO A 178 28.32 9.57 -23.50
C PRO A 178 28.02 9.21 -24.96
N LEU A 179 26.75 8.97 -25.29
CA LEU A 179 26.29 8.78 -26.66
C LEU A 179 26.55 10.07 -27.45
N SER A 180 27.20 9.96 -28.61
CA SER A 180 27.48 11.11 -29.48
C SER A 180 26.17 11.66 -30.05
N THR A 181 25.77 12.87 -29.63
CA THR A 181 24.57 13.56 -30.12
C THR A 181 24.84 14.48 -31.31
N SER A 182 25.80 14.14 -32.17
CA SER A 182 26.01 14.88 -33.42
C SER A 182 26.54 14.02 -34.56
N SER A 183 25.79 14.07 -35.67
CA SER A 183 26.11 13.70 -37.04
C SER A 183 26.34 12.22 -37.39
N ARG A 184 25.51 11.75 -38.31
CA ARG A 184 25.74 10.61 -39.21
C ARG A 184 27.03 10.86 -40.02
N GLN A 185 28.18 10.47 -39.49
CA GLN A 185 29.40 10.21 -40.28
C GLN A 185 29.99 8.88 -39.81
N PRO A 186 29.99 7.82 -40.65
CA PRO A 186 30.40 6.48 -40.22
C PRO A 186 31.90 6.21 -40.06
N ASP A 187 32.83 7.15 -40.31
CA ASP A 187 34.26 6.79 -40.49
C ASP A 187 35.28 7.61 -39.67
N LEU A 188 34.88 8.22 -38.54
CA LEU A 188 35.85 8.75 -37.58
C LEU A 188 35.53 8.20 -36.19
N GLU A 189 36.32 7.23 -35.73
CA GLU A 189 36.41 6.82 -34.33
C GLU A 189 36.94 8.00 -33.50
N MET A 190 36.07 8.98 -33.23
CA MET A 190 36.34 9.96 -32.17
C MET A 190 36.35 9.20 -30.84
N ASN A 191 37.53 9.07 -30.24
CA ASN A 191 37.70 8.59 -28.86
C ASN A 191 36.95 9.54 -27.91
N VAL A 192 35.65 9.27 -27.67
CA VAL A 192 34.87 10.00 -26.67
C VAL A 192 35.38 9.56 -25.29
N PRO A 193 35.91 10.48 -24.47
CA PRO A 193 36.45 10.14 -23.15
C PRO A 193 35.34 9.68 -22.21
N ASP A 194 35.68 8.74 -21.32
CA ASP A 194 34.79 8.31 -20.25
C ASP A 194 34.42 9.48 -19.32
N ARG A 195 33.21 9.43 -18.78
CA ARG A 195 32.72 10.34 -17.74
C ARG A 195 32.26 9.56 -16.52
N ASP A 196 32.58 10.06 -15.35
CA ASP A 196 32.06 9.63 -14.07
C ASP A 196 30.53 9.72 -14.02
N ALA A 197 29.93 8.74 -13.36
CA ALA A 197 28.52 8.75 -13.02
C ALA A 197 28.15 9.92 -12.08
N MET A 198 29.07 10.30 -11.19
CA MET A 198 28.90 11.42 -10.26
C MET A 198 29.32 12.71 -10.94
N ILE A 199 28.36 13.57 -11.26
CA ILE A 199 28.62 14.77 -12.06
C ILE A 199 28.92 15.94 -11.13
N GLY A 200 30.08 16.57 -11.34
CA GLY A 200 30.50 17.78 -10.64
C GLY A 200 31.12 17.51 -9.27
N ASP A 201 31.32 18.58 -8.52
CA ASP A 201 31.90 18.53 -7.19
C ASP A 201 30.92 17.91 -6.18
N ARG A 202 31.29 16.77 -5.57
CA ARG A 202 30.42 16.04 -4.63
C ARG A 202 31.17 15.43 -3.47
N ILE A 203 30.50 15.40 -2.31
CA ILE A 203 30.88 14.57 -1.17
C ILE A 203 30.35 13.17 -1.44
N ILE A 204 31.26 12.20 -1.52
CA ILE A 204 30.99 10.82 -1.90
C ILE A 204 30.82 9.96 -0.66
N PHE A 205 29.68 9.30 -0.57
CA PHE A 205 29.31 8.37 0.47
C PHE A 205 29.31 6.95 -0.11
N PRO A 206 30.23 6.07 0.31
CA PRO A 206 30.16 4.66 -0.04
C PRO A 206 29.02 3.99 0.71
N VAL A 207 28.24 3.18 0.00
CA VAL A 207 27.23 2.32 0.62
C VAL A 207 27.68 0.87 0.49
N ARG A 208 27.73 0.19 1.63
CA ARG A 208 28.23 -1.18 1.75
C ARG A 208 27.08 -2.13 2.05
N ASP A 209 27.25 -3.38 1.64
CA ASP A 209 26.35 -4.45 2.07
C ASP A 209 26.59 -4.84 3.54
N PHE A 210 25.85 -5.83 3.99
CA PHE A 210 25.96 -6.39 5.35
C PHE A 210 27.38 -6.82 5.71
N ASN A 211 28.19 -7.27 4.73
CA ASN A 211 29.56 -7.74 4.92
C ASN A 211 30.62 -6.64 4.75
N GLY A 212 30.22 -5.41 4.48
CA GLY A 212 31.13 -4.28 4.31
C GLY A 212 31.69 -4.12 2.89
N VAL A 213 31.18 -4.90 1.92
CA VAL A 213 31.58 -4.77 0.51
C VAL A 213 30.81 -3.61 -0.13
N PRO A 214 31.49 -2.63 -0.78
CA PRO A 214 30.80 -1.52 -1.45
C PRO A 214 29.86 -2.01 -2.55
N GLN A 215 28.58 -1.63 -2.48
CA GLN A 215 27.56 -1.92 -3.50
C GLN A 215 27.33 -0.74 -4.45
N GLY A 216 27.84 0.44 -4.09
CA GLY A 216 27.77 1.65 -4.90
C GLY A 216 27.97 2.89 -4.04
N TYR A 217 27.65 4.04 -4.63
CA TYR A 217 27.91 5.34 -4.03
C TYR A 217 26.71 6.27 -4.19
N PHE A 218 26.60 7.23 -3.28
CA PHE A 218 25.85 8.45 -3.55
C PHE A 218 26.69 9.68 -3.27
N GLY A 219 26.48 10.72 -4.08
CA GLY A 219 27.19 11.98 -4.04
C GLY A 219 26.27 13.12 -3.65
N ARG A 220 26.62 13.86 -2.60
CA ARG A 220 25.93 15.08 -2.19
C ARG A 220 26.70 16.30 -2.72
N THR A 221 26.02 17.22 -3.40
CA THR A 221 26.65 18.51 -3.76
C THR A 221 26.91 19.35 -2.50
N PRO A 222 28.09 19.98 -2.37
CA PRO A 222 28.35 20.96 -1.31
C PRO A 222 27.59 22.27 -1.56
N ASP A 223 27.29 22.59 -2.81
CA ASP A 223 26.50 23.77 -3.19
C ASP A 223 25.00 23.46 -3.10
N ALA A 224 24.28 24.30 -2.35
CA ALA A 224 22.84 24.18 -2.13
C ALA A 224 21.99 24.49 -3.37
N GLN A 225 22.51 25.24 -4.35
CA GLN A 225 21.77 25.60 -5.57
C GLN A 225 21.84 24.52 -6.66
N THR A 226 22.84 23.65 -6.60
CA THR A 226 23.03 22.58 -7.59
C THR A 226 22.00 21.45 -7.39
N GLN A 227 21.27 21.09 -8.45
CA GLN A 227 20.33 19.96 -8.47
C GLN A 227 20.82 18.83 -9.40
N PRO A 228 20.60 17.55 -9.06
CA PRO A 228 19.98 17.07 -7.82
C PRO A 228 20.94 17.17 -6.62
N ARG A 229 20.38 17.50 -5.45
CA ARG A 229 21.14 17.60 -4.18
C ARG A 229 21.90 16.31 -3.84
N TYR A 230 21.27 15.17 -4.12
CA TYR A 230 21.85 13.83 -3.99
C TYR A 230 21.79 13.10 -5.33
N GLN A 231 22.88 12.44 -5.70
CA GLN A 231 22.98 11.64 -6.91
C GLN A 231 23.46 10.23 -6.54
N PHE A 232 22.82 9.20 -7.06
CA PHE A 232 23.22 7.80 -6.82
C PHE A 232 23.91 7.22 -8.05
N THR A 233 24.76 6.21 -7.86
CA THR A 233 25.22 5.35 -8.96
C THR A 233 24.03 4.77 -9.72
N ARG A 234 24.17 4.57 -11.04
CA ARG A 234 23.09 3.98 -11.86
C ARG A 234 22.79 2.56 -11.40
N TYR A 235 21.51 2.18 -11.44
CA TYR A 235 20.99 0.87 -11.01
C TYR A 235 21.36 0.49 -9.56
N PHE A 236 21.60 1.49 -8.71
CA PHE A 236 21.94 1.26 -7.31
C PHE A 236 20.75 0.63 -6.56
N PRO A 237 20.93 -0.50 -5.85
CA PRO A 237 19.85 -1.27 -5.23
C PRO A 237 19.38 -0.63 -3.91
N LYS A 238 18.78 0.56 -3.99
CA LYS A 238 18.32 1.37 -2.85
C LYS A 238 17.52 0.56 -1.81
N SER A 239 16.59 -0.28 -2.25
CA SER A 239 15.74 -1.09 -1.38
C SER A 239 16.45 -2.25 -0.67
N GLN A 240 17.71 -2.56 -1.00
CA GLN A 240 18.40 -3.73 -0.45
C GLN A 240 19.56 -3.38 0.47
N VAL A 241 19.81 -2.09 0.71
CA VAL A 241 20.95 -1.62 1.51
C VAL A 241 20.53 -0.52 2.47
N LEU A 242 21.19 -0.47 3.62
CA LEU A 242 21.08 0.59 4.63
C LEU A 242 22.44 1.26 4.77
N PHE A 243 22.49 2.59 4.71
CA PHE A 243 23.76 3.29 4.89
C PHE A 243 24.22 3.19 6.35
N GLY A 244 25.49 2.88 6.56
CA GLY A 244 26.10 2.74 7.89
C GLY A 244 25.85 1.40 8.59
N LEU A 245 25.18 0.44 7.95
CA LEU A 245 24.87 -0.85 8.56
C LEU A 245 26.12 -1.65 8.92
N ASP A 246 27.16 -1.63 8.08
CA ASP A 246 28.41 -2.34 8.33
C ASP A 246 29.17 -1.73 9.52
N VAL A 247 29.15 -0.39 9.65
CA VAL A 247 29.75 0.34 10.77
C VAL A 247 28.99 0.06 12.06
N ALA A 248 27.65 0.19 12.04
CA ALA A 248 26.78 -0.12 13.18
C ALA A 248 26.95 -1.57 13.64
N ARG A 249 26.97 -2.54 12.70
CA ARG A 249 27.20 -3.96 12.99
C ARG A 249 28.53 -4.19 13.70
N LYS A 250 29.63 -3.59 13.22
CA LYS A 250 30.96 -3.70 13.85
C LYS A 250 30.97 -3.13 15.27
N SER A 251 30.40 -1.94 15.45
CA SER A 251 30.30 -1.28 16.76
C SER A 251 29.46 -2.09 17.75
N LEU A 252 28.29 -2.57 17.34
CA LEU A 252 27.41 -3.40 18.17
C LEU A 252 28.07 -4.72 18.58
N LYS A 253 28.81 -5.38 17.68
CA LYS A 253 29.59 -6.59 18.00
C LYS A 253 30.71 -6.32 19.00
N MET A 254 31.43 -5.20 18.86
CA MET A 254 32.46 -4.80 19.82
C MET A 254 31.85 -4.54 21.20
N LYS A 255 30.70 -3.85 21.26
CA LYS A 255 29.95 -3.63 22.50
C LYS A 255 29.50 -4.94 23.14
N LEU A 256 29.03 -5.90 22.34
CA LEU A 256 28.64 -7.22 22.83
C LEU A 256 29.83 -7.97 23.44
N SER A 257 30.97 -8.01 22.75
CA SER A 257 32.17 -8.73 23.19
C SER A 257 32.80 -8.14 24.45
N ALA A 258 32.72 -6.82 24.64
CA ALA A 258 33.25 -6.14 25.82
C ALA A 258 32.45 -6.41 27.12
N ASN A 259 31.23 -6.96 27.00
CA ASN A 259 30.33 -7.21 28.13
C ASN A 259 30.32 -8.67 28.60
N GLU A 260 31.08 -9.57 27.95
CA GLU A 260 31.21 -10.97 28.38
C GLU A 260 32.02 -11.12 29.69
N ASP A 261 32.73 -10.07 30.13
CA ASP A 261 33.61 -10.06 31.31
C ASP A 261 32.91 -9.74 32.66
N GLY A 262 31.57 -9.73 32.72
CA GLY A 262 30.87 -10.04 33.98
C GLY A 262 30.17 -8.94 34.77
N ASP A 263 29.97 -7.71 34.27
CA ASP A 263 29.18 -6.70 34.98
C ASP A 263 28.28 -5.87 34.04
N ALA A 264 26.96 -6.07 34.20
CA ALA A 264 25.81 -5.35 33.62
C ALA A 264 25.27 -5.81 32.23
N TYR A 265 23.99 -6.20 32.24
CA TYR A 265 23.10 -6.29 31.08
C TYR A 265 23.18 -4.97 30.28
N THR A 266 23.87 -4.97 29.15
CA THR A 266 23.91 -3.80 28.26
C THR A 266 22.90 -4.00 27.14
N GLU A 267 21.82 -3.24 27.19
CA GLU A 267 20.85 -3.16 26.11
C GLU A 267 21.52 -2.62 24.83
N LEU A 268 21.48 -3.41 23.75
CA LEU A 268 22.00 -2.98 22.45
C LEU A 268 20.94 -2.13 21.77
N GLN A 269 21.37 -1.02 21.15
CA GLN A 269 20.44 -0.03 20.60
C GLN A 269 20.84 0.31 19.16
N LEU A 270 19.89 0.22 18.23
CA LEU A 270 20.06 0.59 16.83
C LEU A 270 19.06 1.67 16.45
N TYR A 271 19.54 2.82 15.99
CA TYR A 271 18.70 3.90 15.50
C TYR A 271 18.50 3.79 13.98
N ILE A 272 17.27 3.93 13.50
CA ILE A 272 16.95 4.03 12.08
C ILE A 272 16.51 5.46 11.80
N VAL A 273 17.19 6.12 10.86
CA VAL A 273 16.98 7.52 10.49
C VAL A 273 16.74 7.67 8.98
N GLU A 274 16.26 8.82 8.52
CA GLU A 274 16.02 9.07 7.10
C GLU A 274 17.31 9.40 6.34
N GLY A 275 18.09 10.35 6.84
CA GLY A 275 19.26 10.87 6.14
C GLY A 275 20.60 10.29 6.59
N ALA A 276 21.56 10.26 5.66
CA ALA A 276 22.93 9.84 5.96
C ALA A 276 23.62 10.78 6.97
N THR A 277 23.31 12.08 6.95
CA THR A 277 23.84 13.06 7.90
C THR A 277 23.36 12.80 9.32
N ASP A 278 22.11 12.38 9.47
CA ASP A 278 21.50 12.03 10.76
C ASP A 278 22.21 10.81 11.36
N ALA A 279 22.50 9.81 10.53
CA ALA A 279 23.24 8.63 10.96
C ALA A 279 24.66 9.01 11.42
N LEU A 280 25.36 9.87 10.66
CA LEU A 280 26.70 10.34 11.04
C LEU A 280 26.69 11.12 12.36
N ARG A 281 25.67 11.95 12.60
CA ARG A 281 25.51 12.69 13.86
C ARG A 281 25.38 11.73 15.05
N LEU A 282 24.54 10.71 14.92
CA LEU A 282 24.34 9.70 15.98
C LEU A 282 25.62 8.90 16.24
N HIS A 283 26.31 8.46 15.18
CA HIS A 283 27.61 7.77 15.31
C HIS A 283 28.67 8.66 15.96
N GLN A 284 28.69 9.95 15.65
CA GLN A 284 29.55 10.92 16.33
C GLN A 284 29.29 10.99 17.84
N LEU A 285 28.07 10.74 18.28
CA LEU A 285 27.69 10.67 19.70
C LEU A 285 27.91 9.26 20.30
N GLY A 286 28.41 8.31 19.52
CA GLY A 286 28.62 6.92 19.91
C GLY A 286 27.32 6.09 19.97
N LEU A 287 26.28 6.54 19.26
CA LEU A 287 25.00 5.87 19.09
C LEU A 287 24.97 5.19 17.72
N ASP A 288 24.69 3.89 17.67
CA ASP A 288 24.75 3.12 16.43
C ASP A 288 23.50 3.40 15.59
N ALA A 289 23.69 3.98 14.40
CA ALA A 289 22.60 4.38 13.53
C ALA A 289 22.75 3.87 12.09
N VAL A 290 21.62 3.69 11.42
CA VAL A 290 21.53 3.36 10.00
C VAL A 290 20.55 4.29 9.31
N ALA A 291 20.87 4.71 8.09
CA ALA A 291 19.98 5.53 7.29
C ALA A 291 19.27 4.72 6.20
N VAL A 292 17.98 5.00 6.01
CA VAL A 292 17.17 4.42 4.95
C VAL A 292 17.60 4.98 3.60
N MET A 293 17.82 4.11 2.62
CA MET A 293 18.15 4.51 1.26
C MET A 293 16.86 4.60 0.42
N GLY A 294 16.10 5.69 0.56
CA GLY A 294 14.79 5.87 -0.08
C GLY A 294 13.90 6.84 0.72
N SER A 295 12.63 6.97 0.34
CA SER A 295 11.63 7.71 1.13
C SER A 295 11.15 6.92 2.35
N ASP A 296 11.18 5.59 2.29
CA ASP A 296 10.67 4.70 3.33
C ASP A 296 11.52 3.46 3.51
N LEU A 297 11.54 2.90 4.73
CA LEU A 297 12.17 1.62 5.01
C LEU A 297 11.51 0.53 4.18
N SER A 298 12.23 -0.16 3.31
CA SER A 298 11.70 -1.26 2.51
C SER A 298 11.69 -2.60 3.27
N ALA A 299 10.93 -3.58 2.77
CA ALA A 299 10.87 -4.92 3.38
C ALA A 299 12.25 -5.62 3.40
N ASP A 300 13.06 -5.45 2.36
CA ASP A 300 14.40 -6.06 2.29
C ASP A 300 15.38 -5.36 3.26
N GLN A 301 15.30 -4.03 3.42
CA GLN A 301 16.04 -3.32 4.47
C GLN A 301 15.61 -3.77 5.88
N ALA A 302 14.31 -3.97 6.13
CA ALA A 302 13.83 -4.46 7.42
C ALA A 302 14.35 -5.89 7.71
N LYS A 303 14.47 -6.75 6.69
CA LYS A 303 15.12 -8.07 6.83
C LYS A 303 16.58 -7.96 7.26
N LEU A 304 17.33 -6.94 6.81
CA LEU A 304 18.70 -6.72 7.27
C LEU A 304 18.76 -6.45 8.78
N VAL A 305 17.80 -5.69 9.32
CA VAL A 305 17.68 -5.46 10.77
C VAL A 305 17.41 -6.78 11.51
N ARG A 306 16.54 -7.65 10.98
CA ARG A 306 16.31 -9.00 11.53
C ARG A 306 17.57 -9.88 11.49
N ILE A 307 18.33 -9.83 10.39
CA ILE A 307 19.60 -10.57 10.26
C ILE A 307 20.60 -10.08 11.31
N LEU A 308 20.72 -8.76 11.49
CA LEU A 308 21.56 -8.16 12.52
C LEU A 308 21.12 -8.60 13.93
N ALA A 309 19.82 -8.53 14.24
CA ALA A 309 19.29 -8.95 15.53
C ALA A 309 19.59 -10.42 15.84
N ARG A 310 19.43 -11.31 14.85
CA ARG A 310 19.77 -12.74 14.98
C ARG A 310 21.25 -12.97 15.21
N GLU A 311 22.11 -12.21 14.52
CA GLU A 311 23.55 -12.31 14.70
C GLU A 311 24.01 -11.86 16.10
N LEU A 312 23.32 -10.89 16.69
CA LEU A 312 23.60 -10.38 18.04
C LEU A 312 22.95 -11.22 19.15
N GLY A 313 22.14 -12.23 18.80
CA GLY A 313 21.26 -12.99 19.69
C GLY A 313 21.95 -13.99 20.62
N ALA A 314 22.88 -13.54 21.47
CA ALA A 314 23.27 -14.27 22.67
C ALA A 314 22.08 -14.27 23.67
N ALA A 315 21.91 -15.37 24.41
CA ALA A 315 20.69 -15.72 25.17
C ALA A 315 20.20 -14.71 26.24
N SER A 316 20.92 -13.61 26.47
CA SER A 316 20.62 -12.62 27.53
C SER A 316 20.62 -11.16 27.06
N THR A 317 20.75 -10.88 25.76
CA THR A 317 20.87 -9.50 25.24
C THR A 317 19.79 -9.19 24.20
N SER A 318 18.87 -8.27 24.52
CA SER A 318 17.88 -7.76 23.57
C SER A 318 18.44 -6.57 22.77
N LEU A 319 18.23 -6.59 21.44
CA LEU A 319 18.43 -5.42 20.58
C LEU A 319 17.15 -4.58 20.60
N THR A 320 17.26 -3.29 20.88
CA THR A 320 16.16 -2.32 20.78
C THR A 320 16.36 -1.45 19.55
N VAL A 321 15.40 -1.50 18.63
CA VAL A 321 15.38 -0.71 17.39
C VAL A 321 14.60 0.58 17.65
N ARG A 322 15.24 1.72 17.45
CA ARG A 322 14.66 3.06 17.63
C ARG A 322 14.40 3.73 16.29
N LEU A 323 13.14 3.97 15.97
CA LEU A 323 12.77 4.80 14.82
C LEU A 323 12.95 6.27 15.21
N PHE A 324 13.80 6.99 14.48
CA PHE A 324 14.10 8.39 14.76
C PHE A 324 14.12 9.19 13.45
N PHE A 325 12.93 9.36 12.88
CA PHE A 325 12.68 10.10 11.65
C PHE A 325 12.34 11.55 11.95
N ASP A 326 12.11 12.32 10.89
CA ASP A 326 11.82 13.75 11.00
C ASP A 326 10.49 13.97 11.73
N GLY A 327 10.40 15.04 12.52
CA GLY A 327 9.20 15.34 13.33
C GLY A 327 8.09 16.06 12.58
N ASP A 328 8.07 15.97 11.25
CA ASP A 328 7.02 16.54 10.40
C ASP A 328 5.99 15.47 9.98
N ASN A 329 4.92 15.87 9.29
CA ASN A 329 3.87 14.94 8.86
C ASN A 329 4.40 13.84 7.92
N ALA A 330 5.44 14.13 7.13
CA ALA A 330 6.03 13.17 6.22
C ALA A 330 6.87 12.14 6.99
N GLY A 331 7.66 12.58 7.98
CA GLY A 331 8.43 11.74 8.87
C GLY A 331 7.56 10.90 9.82
N GLU A 332 6.40 11.39 10.26
CA GLU A 332 5.42 10.59 10.99
C GLU A 332 4.85 9.46 10.11
N ALA A 333 4.50 9.76 8.86
CA ALA A 333 4.05 8.76 7.90
C ALA A 333 5.14 7.72 7.60
N ALA A 334 6.39 8.17 7.41
CA ALA A 334 7.54 7.29 7.24
C ALA A 334 7.78 6.41 8.49
N THR A 335 7.62 6.97 9.70
CA THR A 335 7.74 6.26 10.97
C THR A 335 6.70 5.15 11.06
N ARG A 336 5.44 5.46 10.74
CA ARG A 336 4.34 4.48 10.68
C ARG A 336 4.65 3.37 9.67
N ASN A 337 5.08 3.73 8.46
CA ASN A 337 5.42 2.76 7.42
C ASN A 337 6.57 1.83 7.82
N ALA A 338 7.61 2.37 8.48
CA ALA A 338 8.72 1.61 9.01
C ALA A 338 8.28 0.71 10.18
N LEU A 339 7.46 1.25 11.09
CA LEU A 339 6.90 0.52 12.23
C LEU A 339 6.09 -0.69 11.76
N THR A 340 5.16 -0.54 10.82
CA THR A 340 4.35 -1.64 10.28
C THR A 340 5.23 -2.78 9.74
N LYS A 341 6.31 -2.46 9.01
CA LYS A 341 7.23 -3.46 8.45
C LYS A 341 8.04 -4.16 9.55
N LEU A 342 8.46 -3.45 10.58
CA LEU A 342 9.16 -4.05 11.72
C LEU A 342 8.22 -4.92 12.58
N LEU A 343 6.99 -4.47 12.82
CA LEU A 343 5.96 -5.22 13.53
C LEU A 343 5.62 -6.54 12.81
N ALA A 344 5.50 -6.52 11.48
CA ALA A 344 5.31 -7.75 10.69
C ALA A 344 6.47 -8.75 10.90
N LEU A 345 7.71 -8.28 11.04
CA LEU A 345 8.85 -9.15 11.36
C LEU A 345 8.79 -9.71 12.79
N LEU A 346 8.26 -8.95 13.76
CA LEU A 346 8.02 -9.46 15.12
C LEU A 346 6.93 -10.53 15.15
N ALA A 347 5.88 -10.39 14.33
CA ALA A 347 4.89 -11.45 14.12
C ALA A 347 5.54 -12.75 13.60
N GLU A 348 6.64 -12.64 12.84
CA GLU A 348 7.49 -13.76 12.39
C GLU A 348 8.62 -14.12 13.38
N GLN A 349 8.45 -13.80 14.67
CA GLN A 349 9.39 -14.15 15.75
C GLN A 349 10.80 -13.55 15.55
N ALA A 350 10.89 -12.33 15.03
CA ALA A 350 12.14 -11.58 15.13
C ALA A 350 12.43 -11.16 16.58
N LEU A 351 13.71 -11.11 16.95
CA LEU A 351 14.17 -10.92 18.33
C LEU A 351 14.73 -9.51 18.53
N PHE A 352 13.86 -8.51 18.54
CA PHE A 352 14.22 -7.13 18.89
C PHE A 352 13.03 -6.37 19.46
N GLY A 353 13.28 -5.40 20.35
CA GLY A 353 12.28 -4.42 20.79
C GLY A 353 12.16 -3.27 19.78
N ILE A 354 11.05 -2.54 19.82
CA ILE A 354 10.84 -1.35 18.99
C ILE A 354 10.45 -0.17 19.88
N GLU A 355 11.12 0.95 19.68
CA GLU A 355 10.78 2.23 20.30
C GLU A 355 10.75 3.33 19.24
N ILE A 356 10.02 4.41 19.52
CA ILE A 356 9.88 5.54 18.61
C ILE A 356 10.42 6.78 19.32
N VAL A 357 11.25 7.56 18.64
CA VAL A 357 11.77 8.83 19.14
C VAL A 357 11.13 9.95 18.35
N LEU A 358 10.30 10.75 19.02
CA LEU A 358 9.67 11.92 18.40
C LEU A 358 10.30 13.19 18.96
N PRO A 359 11.13 13.91 18.17
CA PRO A 359 11.76 15.12 18.66
C PRO A 359 10.71 16.18 18.98
N THR A 360 10.64 16.59 20.24
CA THR A 360 9.82 17.71 20.71
C THR A 360 10.68 18.96 20.82
N ASP A 361 10.14 20.10 20.41
CA ASP A 361 10.81 21.41 20.49
C ASP A 361 10.30 22.17 21.72
N ASP A 362 11.07 22.15 22.82
CA ASP A 362 10.76 22.99 24.01
C ASP A 362 11.16 24.47 23.80
N ASP A 363 12.06 24.77 22.85
CA ASP A 363 12.71 26.11 22.71
C ASP A 363 12.88 26.61 21.25
N SER A 364 12.27 25.96 20.24
CA SER A 364 12.44 26.33 18.82
C SER A 364 11.09 26.60 18.14
N PRO A 365 10.93 27.70 17.37
CA PRO A 365 9.70 27.97 16.62
C PRO A 365 9.52 27.09 15.38
N TYR A 366 10.47 26.20 15.09
CA TYR A 366 10.38 25.23 13.99
C TYR A 366 9.77 23.94 14.53
N ARG A 367 8.62 23.50 13.99
CA ARG A 367 8.12 22.14 14.21
C ARG A 367 9.03 21.14 13.50
N GLY A 368 9.46 20.08 14.18
CA GLY A 368 9.94 18.86 13.52
C GLY A 368 11.33 18.99 12.90
N SER A 369 12.34 19.30 13.71
CA SER A 369 13.74 19.28 13.27
C SER A 369 14.24 17.86 12.98
N ASP A 370 15.01 17.67 11.92
CA ASP A 370 15.73 16.42 11.64
C ASP A 370 16.72 16.05 12.79
N PRO A 371 17.10 14.77 12.95
CA PRO A 371 17.98 14.36 14.04
C PRO A 371 19.35 15.07 14.03
N ASP A 372 19.92 15.41 12.87
CA ASP A 372 21.17 16.17 12.79
C ASP A 372 21.03 17.56 13.43
N THR A 373 19.97 18.28 13.08
CA THR A 373 19.66 19.62 13.56
C THR A 373 19.29 19.61 15.04
N TRP A 374 18.48 18.65 15.48
CA TRP A 374 18.02 18.56 16.87
C TRP A 374 19.14 18.22 17.87
N LEU A 375 20.16 17.48 17.41
CA LEU A 375 21.32 17.05 18.20
C LEU A 375 22.60 17.83 17.89
N VAL A 376 22.52 18.91 17.10
CA VAL A 376 23.68 19.74 16.80
C VAL A 376 24.29 20.29 18.11
N ASN A 377 25.62 20.20 18.24
CA ASN A 377 26.38 20.59 19.43
C ASN A 377 26.01 19.87 20.74
N ALA A 378 25.15 18.85 20.72
CA ALA A 378 24.85 18.07 21.91
C ALA A 378 26.06 17.24 22.35
N THR A 379 26.32 17.18 23.65
CA THR A 379 27.22 16.17 24.21
C THR A 379 26.51 14.81 24.27
N LYS A 380 27.24 13.68 24.23
CA LYS A 380 26.65 12.33 24.32
C LYS A 380 25.65 12.21 25.48
N ARG A 381 26.00 12.74 26.66
CA ARG A 381 25.14 12.73 27.85
C ARG A 381 23.87 13.56 27.67
N ASN A 382 23.98 14.72 27.02
CA ASN A 382 22.80 15.57 26.77
C ASN A 382 21.89 14.97 25.69
N ALA A 383 22.47 14.45 24.61
CA ALA A 383 21.74 13.77 23.54
C ALA A 383 20.96 12.57 24.08
N LEU A 384 21.59 11.70 24.87
CA LEU A 384 20.91 10.57 25.52
C LEU A 384 19.76 11.02 26.44
N ARG A 385 19.94 12.13 27.17
CA ARG A 385 18.87 12.68 28.02
C ARG A 385 17.70 13.22 27.19
N LYS A 386 17.98 13.96 26.11
CA LYS A 386 16.97 14.46 25.17
C LYS A 386 16.20 13.30 24.56
N ILE A 387 16.90 12.32 23.98
CA ILE A 387 16.30 11.13 23.38
C ILE A 387 15.44 10.41 24.41
N LYS A 388 15.95 10.17 25.63
CA LYS A 388 15.20 9.43 26.67
C LYS A 388 13.85 10.07 27.03
N LYS A 389 13.75 11.40 26.98
CA LYS A 389 12.50 12.15 27.20
C LYS A 389 11.54 12.09 26.01
N ALA A 390 12.08 11.95 24.80
CA ALA A 390 11.36 11.93 23.54
C ALA A 390 10.96 10.50 23.09
N ILE A 391 11.30 9.46 23.87
CA ILE A 391 10.91 8.08 23.57
C ILE A 391 9.43 7.88 23.86
N VAL A 392 8.73 7.33 22.89
CA VAL A 392 7.31 6.98 22.92
C VAL A 392 7.16 5.49 22.66
N SER A 393 6.28 4.84 23.43
CA SER A 393 5.93 3.43 23.22
C SER A 393 5.18 3.24 21.91
N VAL A 394 5.32 2.08 21.28
CA VAL A 394 4.60 1.72 20.05
C VAL A 394 3.08 1.90 20.20
N GLY A 395 2.48 1.44 21.29
CA GLY A 395 1.04 1.50 21.54
C GLY A 395 0.50 2.92 21.62
N ARG A 396 1.24 3.85 22.25
CA ARG A 396 0.89 5.28 22.24
C ARG A 396 0.93 5.88 20.85
N PHE A 397 2.00 5.62 20.10
CA PHE A 397 2.12 6.10 18.73
C PHE A 397 0.98 5.58 17.84
N LEU A 398 0.65 4.29 17.96
CA LEU A 398 -0.48 3.69 17.25
C LEU A 398 -1.82 4.33 17.64
N MET A 399 -2.02 4.68 18.91
CA MET A 399 -3.26 5.34 19.33
C MET A 399 -3.33 6.82 18.98
N ALA A 400 -2.21 7.54 18.98
CA ALA A 400 -2.12 8.89 18.44
C ALA A 400 -2.54 8.89 16.96
N TYR A 401 -1.99 7.97 16.17
CA TYR A 401 -2.43 7.70 14.79
C TYR A 401 -3.91 7.32 14.73
N GLY A 402 -4.32 6.40 15.61
CA GLY A 402 -5.68 5.93 15.76
C GLY A 402 -6.66 7.07 15.96
N PHE A 403 -6.36 8.08 16.78
CA PHE A 403 -7.22 9.25 17.01
C PHE A 403 -6.96 10.44 16.09
N ARG A 404 -5.84 10.43 15.35
CA ARG A 404 -5.30 11.59 14.62
C ARG A 404 -5.09 12.79 15.55
N CYS A 405 -4.41 12.56 16.66
CA CYS A 405 -4.10 13.57 17.66
C CYS A 405 -2.64 13.48 18.13
N GLU A 406 -2.18 14.53 18.80
CA GLU A 406 -0.89 14.51 19.48
C GLU A 406 -0.88 13.44 20.59
N ILE A 407 0.30 12.93 20.93
CA ILE A 407 0.44 11.84 21.92
C ILE A 407 -0.05 12.24 23.31
N ASP A 408 0.14 13.50 23.69
CA ASP A 408 -0.29 14.02 24.98
C ASP A 408 -1.82 14.22 25.04
N GLU A 409 -2.51 14.24 23.89
CA GLU A 409 -3.96 14.40 23.82
C GLU A 409 -4.72 13.07 23.95
N ILE A 410 -4.06 11.91 23.82
CA ILE A 410 -4.72 10.59 23.71
C ILE A 410 -5.72 10.35 24.85
N GLU A 411 -5.34 10.67 26.09
CA GLU A 411 -6.20 10.45 27.26
C GLU A 411 -7.44 11.34 27.25
N SER A 412 -7.23 12.63 26.94
CA SER A 412 -8.32 13.61 26.83
C SER A 412 -9.28 13.21 25.70
N ARG A 413 -8.73 12.85 24.53
CA ARG A 413 -9.48 12.38 23.36
C ARG A 413 -10.26 11.12 23.68
N TRP A 414 -9.64 10.11 24.30
CA TRP A 414 -10.34 8.90 24.70
C TRP A 414 -11.54 9.22 25.60
N ARG A 415 -11.36 10.04 26.64
CA ARG A 415 -12.44 10.38 27.59
C ARG A 415 -13.58 11.17 26.95
N GLN A 416 -13.26 12.13 26.07
CA GLN A 416 -14.25 13.03 25.45
C GLN A 416 -14.92 12.44 24.21
N SER A 417 -14.26 11.51 23.51
CA SER A 417 -14.81 10.90 22.30
C SER A 417 -15.99 9.98 22.58
N ALA A 418 -16.99 10.05 21.71
CA ALA A 418 -18.09 9.10 21.67
C ALA A 418 -17.59 7.67 21.38
N MET A 419 -18.39 6.67 21.74
CA MET A 419 -18.01 5.25 21.58
C MET A 419 -17.73 4.88 20.11
N THR A 420 -18.46 5.48 19.17
CA THR A 420 -18.23 5.33 17.71
C THR A 420 -16.86 5.83 17.28
N GLN A 421 -16.45 7.01 17.76
CA GLN A 421 -15.13 7.60 17.48
C GLN A 421 -14.00 6.74 18.07
N ARG A 422 -14.19 6.21 19.29
CA ARG A 422 -13.24 5.27 19.92
C ARG A 422 -13.08 4.02 19.06
N TYR A 423 -14.17 3.41 18.60
CA TYR A 423 -14.09 2.23 17.73
C TYR A 423 -13.44 2.52 16.38
N ALA A 424 -13.75 3.66 15.76
CA ALA A 424 -13.10 4.08 14.53
C ALA A 424 -11.58 4.19 14.71
N ALA A 425 -11.13 4.75 15.84
CA ALA A 425 -9.70 4.84 16.16
C ALA A 425 -9.04 3.46 16.31
N LEU A 426 -9.65 2.55 17.08
CA LEU A 426 -9.16 1.17 17.25
C LEU A 426 -9.09 0.42 15.91
N ARG A 427 -10.08 0.63 15.06
CA ARG A 427 -10.18 0.01 13.74
C ARG A 427 -9.10 0.50 12.79
N ARG A 428 -8.75 1.78 12.81
CA ARG A 428 -7.61 2.31 12.03
C ARG A 428 -6.31 1.61 12.41
N VAL A 429 -6.11 1.35 13.71
CA VAL A 429 -4.94 0.60 14.19
C VAL A 429 -5.01 -0.86 13.72
N ASP A 430 -6.14 -1.55 13.88
CA ASP A 430 -6.33 -2.93 13.43
C ASP A 430 -5.99 -3.11 11.93
N ASN A 431 -6.41 -2.16 11.10
CA ASN A 431 -6.17 -2.17 9.65
C ASN A 431 -4.69 -2.03 9.23
N LEU A 432 -3.76 -1.72 10.13
CA LEU A 432 -2.34 -1.62 9.78
C LEU A 432 -1.71 -2.99 9.47
N LEU A 433 -2.21 -4.07 10.11
CA LEU A 433 -1.67 -5.42 9.98
C LEU A 433 -2.79 -6.48 10.02
N PRO A 434 -2.64 -7.63 9.33
CA PRO A 434 -3.59 -8.73 9.44
C PRO A 434 -3.78 -9.20 10.89
N LYS A 435 -5.02 -9.55 11.30
CA LYS A 435 -5.33 -10.06 12.66
C LYS A 435 -4.43 -11.20 13.16
N LYS A 436 -3.98 -12.07 12.25
CA LYS A 436 -3.07 -13.17 12.59
C LYS A 436 -1.72 -12.66 13.07
N GLU A 437 -1.24 -11.54 12.52
CA GLU A 437 0.03 -10.93 12.85
C GLU A 437 -0.04 -10.20 14.20
N TRP A 438 -1.14 -9.50 14.50
CA TRP A 438 -1.36 -8.86 15.81
C TRP A 438 -1.18 -9.84 16.97
N LYS A 439 -1.72 -11.06 16.87
CA LYS A 439 -1.50 -12.10 17.88
C LYS A 439 -0.02 -12.45 18.09
N GLY A 440 0.75 -12.54 17.00
CA GLY A 440 2.19 -12.79 17.07
C GLY A 440 2.94 -11.64 17.72
N ILE A 441 2.55 -10.40 17.41
CA ILE A 441 3.13 -9.16 17.97
C ILE A 441 2.90 -9.07 19.48
N PHE A 442 1.66 -9.31 19.95
CA PHE A 442 1.38 -9.32 21.39
C PHE A 442 2.12 -10.46 22.11
N GLY A 443 2.35 -11.60 21.44
CA GLY A 443 3.21 -12.65 21.97
C GLY A 443 4.68 -12.26 22.07
N ALA A 444 5.17 -11.39 21.18
CA ALA A 444 6.56 -10.96 21.13
C ALA A 444 6.87 -9.74 22.02
N LEU A 445 6.00 -8.73 22.02
CA LEU A 445 6.17 -7.48 22.78
C LEU A 445 5.44 -7.47 24.12
N GLY A 446 4.29 -8.15 24.26
CA GLY A 446 3.51 -8.14 25.50
C GLY A 446 3.23 -6.72 26.01
N GLU A 447 3.64 -6.41 27.25
CA GLU A 447 3.52 -5.07 27.83
C GLU A 447 4.52 -4.05 27.26
N ASP A 448 5.62 -4.49 26.63
CA ASP A 448 6.59 -3.60 25.98
C ASP A 448 5.99 -2.86 24.77
N LEU A 449 4.81 -3.29 24.30
CA LEU A 449 4.03 -2.50 23.35
C LEU A 449 3.64 -1.13 23.95
N PHE A 450 3.37 -1.07 25.25
CA PHE A 450 2.89 0.13 25.94
C PHE A 450 3.93 0.77 26.87
N ASN A 451 5.03 0.07 27.11
CA ASN A 451 6.13 0.50 27.96
C ASN A 451 7.35 0.89 27.11
N THR A 452 8.29 1.60 27.72
CA THR A 452 9.57 1.99 27.11
C THR A 452 10.71 1.60 28.04
N SER A 453 11.93 1.46 27.50
CA SER A 453 13.18 1.27 28.26
C SER A 453 13.45 2.39 29.28
N SER A 454 12.73 3.51 29.19
CA SER A 454 12.82 4.68 30.07
C SER A 454 11.74 4.76 31.15
N SER A 455 10.73 3.89 31.10
CA SER A 455 9.58 3.88 32.01
C SER A 455 10.00 3.44 33.43
N SER A 456 9.81 4.29 34.44
CA SER A 456 9.85 3.84 35.84
C SER A 456 8.53 3.15 36.18
N ALA A 457 8.57 2.08 36.98
CA ALA A 457 7.40 1.29 37.42
C ALA A 457 6.28 2.10 38.12
N ASP A 458 6.50 3.39 38.42
CA ASP A 458 5.62 4.24 39.23
C ASP A 458 4.64 5.16 38.45
N VAL A 459 4.48 5.03 37.12
CA VAL A 459 3.51 5.86 36.33
C VAL A 459 2.26 5.06 35.90
N LEU A 460 1.90 4.03 36.67
CA LEU A 460 0.86 3.06 36.31
C LEU A 460 -0.59 3.39 36.74
N SER A 461 -0.93 4.64 37.06
CA SER A 461 -2.20 4.92 37.75
C SER A 461 -3.31 5.67 37.01
N ASP A 462 -3.26 5.93 35.69
CA ASP A 462 -4.46 6.48 35.00
C ASP A 462 -4.63 6.13 33.50
N GLU A 463 -3.72 5.33 32.92
CA GLU A 463 -3.67 5.06 31.46
C GLU A 463 -4.38 3.75 31.02
N SER A 464 -5.20 3.16 31.88
CA SER A 464 -5.62 1.76 31.76
C SER A 464 -6.77 1.51 30.76
N ALA A 465 -7.64 2.49 30.51
CA ALA A 465 -8.89 2.24 29.80
C ALA A 465 -8.72 1.97 28.29
N TRP A 466 -7.97 2.82 27.59
CA TRP A 466 -7.76 2.65 26.15
C TRP A 466 -6.76 1.53 25.84
N LYS A 467 -5.73 1.33 26.68
CA LYS A 467 -4.75 0.24 26.53
C LYS A 467 -5.42 -1.13 26.58
N ASN A 468 -6.26 -1.34 27.61
CA ASN A 468 -7.02 -2.57 27.76
C ASN A 468 -7.96 -2.78 26.57
N ARG A 469 -8.63 -1.71 26.11
CA ARG A 469 -9.58 -1.81 25.01
C ARG A 469 -8.91 -2.07 23.67
N LEU A 470 -7.75 -1.46 23.40
CA LEU A 470 -6.94 -1.73 22.21
C LEU A 470 -6.45 -3.18 22.20
N THR A 471 -5.93 -3.65 23.34
CA THR A 471 -5.48 -5.03 23.49
C THR A 471 -6.62 -6.02 23.24
N GLU A 472 -7.78 -5.79 23.87
CA GLU A 472 -8.98 -6.60 23.64
C GLU A 472 -9.39 -6.59 22.16
N TYR A 473 -9.41 -5.41 21.53
CA TYR A 473 -9.85 -5.25 20.15
C TYR A 473 -8.94 -5.98 19.15
N LEU A 474 -7.61 -5.80 19.27
CA LEU A 474 -6.62 -6.43 18.39
C LEU A 474 -6.45 -7.93 18.66
N CYS A 475 -6.65 -8.38 19.90
CA CYS A 475 -6.54 -9.80 20.27
C CYS A 475 -7.84 -10.59 20.12
N ARG A 476 -8.97 -9.94 19.76
CA ARG A 476 -10.22 -10.63 19.47
C ARG A 476 -9.96 -11.71 18.43
N SER A 477 -10.04 -12.96 18.87
CA SER A 477 -10.10 -14.09 17.96
C SER A 477 -11.37 -13.89 17.16
N GLY A 478 -11.25 -13.59 15.86
CA GLY A 478 -12.37 -13.82 14.94
C GLY A 478 -12.88 -15.20 15.26
N SER A 479 -14.16 -15.32 15.59
CA SER A 479 -14.69 -16.62 15.97
C SER A 479 -14.50 -17.51 14.74
N ASN A 480 -13.59 -18.48 14.85
CA ASN A 480 -13.55 -19.59 13.91
C ASN A 480 -14.79 -20.43 14.23
N LEU A 481 -15.96 -19.94 13.84
CA LEU A 481 -17.15 -20.75 13.70
C LEU A 481 -16.86 -21.67 12.51
N THR A 482 -16.21 -22.79 12.81
CA THR A 482 -16.35 -23.99 11.99
C THR A 482 -17.83 -24.23 11.80
N ALA A 483 -18.30 -24.12 10.56
CA ALA A 483 -19.66 -24.43 10.16
C ALA A 483 -20.04 -25.82 10.70
N THR A 484 -20.83 -25.84 11.76
CA THR A 484 -21.43 -27.05 12.29
C THR A 484 -22.74 -27.29 11.57
N GLY A 485 -22.78 -28.37 10.78
CA GLY A 485 -23.98 -29.20 10.59
C GLY A 485 -25.13 -28.56 9.80
N THR A 486 -25.30 -29.05 8.58
CA THR A 486 -26.51 -28.97 7.77
C THR A 486 -27.76 -29.35 8.58
N GLY A 487 -28.63 -28.37 8.81
CA GLY A 487 -30.03 -28.62 9.13
C GLY A 487 -30.84 -28.49 7.83
N ASP A 488 -31.44 -29.58 7.39
CA ASP A 488 -32.28 -29.64 6.19
C ASP A 488 -33.50 -28.72 6.35
N ILE A 489 -33.52 -27.64 5.56
CA ILE A 489 -34.73 -26.92 5.14
C ILE A 489 -34.64 -26.83 3.62
N PRO A 490 -35.61 -27.39 2.86
CA PRO A 490 -35.51 -27.46 1.41
C PRO A 490 -35.83 -26.11 0.77
N ARG A 491 -34.84 -25.43 0.19
CA ARG A 491 -34.98 -24.38 -0.85
C ARG A 491 -33.80 -24.45 -1.82
N THR A 492 -33.98 -23.96 -3.04
CA THR A 492 -33.04 -24.10 -4.16
C THR A 492 -31.63 -23.60 -3.79
N GLU A 493 -30.62 -24.46 -3.92
CA GLU A 493 -29.21 -24.24 -3.58
C GLU A 493 -28.64 -22.91 -4.13
N GLN A 494 -29.20 -22.44 -5.25
CA GLN A 494 -28.85 -21.18 -5.92
C GLN A 494 -29.24 -19.92 -5.13
N GLU A 495 -30.42 -19.87 -4.49
CA GLU A 495 -30.89 -18.66 -3.78
C GLU A 495 -30.08 -18.40 -2.51
N SER A 496 -29.81 -19.47 -1.75
CA SER A 496 -28.95 -19.40 -0.57
C SER A 496 -27.54 -18.93 -0.93
N THR A 497 -27.04 -19.34 -2.11
CA THR A 497 -25.73 -18.91 -2.62
C THR A 497 -25.70 -17.41 -2.92
N LYS A 498 -26.73 -16.87 -3.58
CA LYS A 498 -26.83 -15.43 -3.90
C LYS A 498 -26.87 -14.53 -2.67
N ILE A 499 -27.69 -14.89 -1.67
CA ILE A 499 -27.78 -14.12 -0.42
C ILE A 499 -26.49 -14.23 0.39
N THR A 500 -25.89 -15.43 0.46
CA THR A 500 -24.58 -15.61 1.12
C THR A 500 -23.51 -14.74 0.47
N HIS A 501 -23.47 -14.71 -0.86
CA HIS A 501 -22.54 -13.87 -1.62
C HIS A 501 -22.76 -12.37 -1.37
N ALA A 502 -24.01 -11.93 -1.33
CA ALA A 502 -24.36 -10.55 -0.98
C ALA A 502 -23.89 -10.19 0.45
N ILE A 503 -24.09 -11.09 1.43
CA ILE A 503 -23.59 -10.90 2.81
C ILE A 503 -22.06 -10.79 2.81
N GLN A 504 -21.35 -11.63 2.04
CA GLN A 504 -19.88 -11.59 1.95
C GLN A 504 -19.39 -10.26 1.37
N ILE A 505 -19.94 -9.81 0.23
CA ILE A 505 -19.57 -8.53 -0.38
C ILE A 505 -19.86 -7.37 0.57
N ALA A 506 -21.04 -7.34 1.21
CA ALA A 506 -21.43 -6.29 2.14
C ALA A 506 -20.53 -6.26 3.39
N HIS A 507 -20.18 -7.43 3.93
CA HIS A 507 -19.26 -7.56 5.05
C HIS A 507 -17.89 -6.99 4.69
N HIS A 508 -17.30 -7.43 3.58
CA HIS A 508 -16.00 -6.96 3.11
C HIS A 508 -15.98 -5.45 2.83
N PHE A 509 -17.01 -4.89 2.19
CA PHE A 509 -17.13 -3.45 2.00
C PHE A 509 -17.19 -2.69 3.34
N SER A 510 -17.90 -3.24 4.32
CA SER A 510 -17.96 -2.66 5.66
C SER A 510 -16.61 -2.71 6.38
N GLN A 511 -15.67 -3.59 5.98
CA GLN A 511 -14.37 -3.79 6.64
C GLN A 511 -13.42 -2.59 6.49
N ARG A 512 -13.43 -1.92 5.33
CA ARG A 512 -12.52 -0.81 5.01
C ARG A 512 -12.90 0.53 5.63
N ARG A 513 -14.20 0.76 5.81
CA ARG A 513 -14.72 2.08 6.18
C ARG A 513 -14.70 2.24 7.70
N GLU A 514 -14.48 3.46 8.17
CA GLU A 514 -14.45 3.84 9.60
C GLU A 514 -15.80 3.66 10.33
N PHE A 515 -16.76 2.93 9.76
CA PHE A 515 -18.08 2.78 10.35
C PHE A 515 -18.03 1.92 11.63
N PRO A 516 -18.87 2.21 12.63
CA PRO A 516 -18.93 1.45 13.88
C PRO A 516 -19.77 0.16 13.74
N VAL A 517 -19.54 -0.64 12.69
CA VAL A 517 -20.29 -1.89 12.49
C VAL A 517 -19.72 -2.97 13.40
N ASP A 518 -20.56 -3.57 14.24
CA ASP A 518 -20.19 -4.69 15.12
C ASP A 518 -19.81 -5.92 14.28
N PRO A 519 -18.56 -6.44 14.39
CA PRO A 519 -18.18 -7.67 13.71
C PRO A 519 -19.08 -8.87 14.09
N GLY A 520 -19.62 -8.87 15.32
CA GLY A 520 -20.53 -9.91 15.80
C GLY A 520 -21.84 -9.98 15.01
N SER A 521 -22.33 -8.87 14.44
CA SER A 521 -23.51 -8.90 13.57
C SER A 521 -23.26 -9.70 12.28
N TRP A 522 -22.09 -9.54 11.67
CA TRP A 522 -21.72 -10.32 10.47
C TRP A 522 -21.52 -11.80 10.78
N GLU A 523 -20.89 -12.12 11.93
CA GLU A 523 -20.74 -13.50 12.40
C GLU A 523 -22.10 -14.16 12.64
N ARG A 524 -23.08 -13.42 13.21
CA ARG A 524 -24.46 -13.90 13.38
C ARG A 524 -25.16 -14.15 12.04
N LEU A 525 -25.05 -13.23 11.08
CA LEU A 525 -25.69 -13.39 9.77
C LEU A 525 -25.12 -14.58 8.99
N LEU A 526 -23.79 -14.74 8.98
CA LEU A 526 -23.14 -15.86 8.30
C LEU A 526 -23.36 -17.19 9.03
N GLY A 527 -23.24 -17.21 10.36
CA GLY A 527 -23.46 -18.41 11.18
C GLY A 527 -24.93 -18.86 11.20
N GLY A 528 -25.87 -17.93 11.03
CA GLY A 528 -27.31 -18.15 11.01
C GLY A 528 -27.93 -18.17 9.61
N VAL A 529 -27.14 -18.29 8.54
CA VAL A 529 -27.61 -18.09 7.15
C VAL A 529 -28.84 -18.94 6.78
N ASN A 530 -28.96 -20.15 7.33
CA ASN A 530 -30.12 -21.03 7.11
C ASN A 530 -31.44 -20.44 7.65
N VAL A 531 -31.38 -19.57 8.64
CA VAL A 531 -32.53 -18.87 9.24
C VAL A 531 -32.67 -17.47 8.63
N THR A 532 -31.54 -16.78 8.43
CA THR A 532 -31.49 -15.43 7.87
C THR A 532 -31.99 -15.39 6.42
N THR A 533 -31.58 -16.34 5.57
CA THR A 533 -31.97 -16.37 4.15
C THR A 533 -33.49 -16.42 3.96
N PRO A 534 -34.25 -17.36 4.58
CA PRO A 534 -35.71 -17.36 4.50
C PRO A 534 -36.36 -16.05 4.95
N TYR A 535 -35.84 -15.41 6.00
CA TYR A 535 -36.34 -14.14 6.51
C TYR A 535 -36.11 -12.98 5.53
N LEU A 536 -34.90 -12.89 4.96
CA LEU A 536 -34.58 -11.86 3.96
C LEU A 536 -35.43 -12.02 2.70
N VAL A 537 -35.65 -13.25 2.23
CA VAL A 537 -36.53 -13.53 1.08
C VAL A 537 -37.98 -13.11 1.37
N GLU A 538 -38.47 -13.33 2.59
CA GLU A 538 -39.80 -12.89 2.99
C GLU A 538 -39.92 -11.36 2.96
N LEU A 539 -38.93 -10.64 3.49
CA LEU A 539 -38.90 -9.17 3.43
C LEU A 539 -38.89 -8.65 1.98
N LEU A 540 -38.06 -9.24 1.12
CA LEU A 540 -37.97 -8.88 -0.29
C LEU A 540 -39.29 -9.14 -1.05
N ASN A 541 -40.06 -10.16 -0.66
CA ASN A 541 -41.37 -10.44 -1.25
C ASN A 541 -42.49 -9.51 -0.76
N GLN A 542 -42.36 -8.92 0.42
CA GLN A 542 -43.33 -7.95 0.94
C GLN A 542 -43.13 -6.55 0.33
N GLY A 543 -41.94 -6.25 -0.23
CA GLY A 543 -41.66 -5.03 -0.97
C GLY A 543 -41.27 -3.84 -0.09
N ALA A 544 -41.54 -2.63 -0.59
CA ALA A 544 -41.11 -1.35 -0.02
C ALA A 544 -41.41 -1.17 1.48
N GLU A 545 -42.64 -1.45 1.90
CA GLU A 545 -43.07 -1.20 3.28
C GLU A 545 -42.35 -2.10 4.29
N ALA A 546 -42.00 -3.33 3.89
CA ALA A 546 -41.30 -4.29 4.75
C ALA A 546 -39.77 -4.15 4.69
N CYS A 547 -39.23 -3.69 3.57
CA CYS A 547 -37.80 -3.41 3.40
C CYS A 547 -37.38 -2.04 3.99
N ASN A 548 -38.16 -1.46 4.90
CA ASN A 548 -37.90 -0.12 5.42
C ASN A 548 -36.54 -0.02 6.12
N VAL A 549 -35.90 1.14 5.98
CA VAL A 549 -34.58 1.39 6.55
C VAL A 549 -34.75 1.82 8.01
N GLU A 550 -34.29 0.97 8.93
CA GLU A 550 -34.09 1.38 10.33
C GLU A 550 -33.15 2.60 10.41
N PRO A 551 -33.22 3.42 11.47
CA PRO A 551 -32.31 4.55 11.64
C PRO A 551 -30.85 4.14 11.45
N LEU A 552 -30.19 4.75 10.46
CA LEU A 552 -28.80 4.48 10.13
C LEU A 552 -27.88 4.83 11.30
N LEU A 553 -26.76 4.13 11.42
CA LEU A 553 -25.73 4.47 12.40
C LEU A 553 -24.96 5.70 11.93
N GLY A 554 -25.16 6.83 12.60
CA GLY A 554 -24.46 8.08 12.33
C GLY A 554 -23.04 8.11 12.90
N MET A 555 -22.15 8.80 12.20
CA MET A 555 -20.78 9.05 12.62
C MET A 555 -20.33 10.43 12.18
N SER A 556 -19.71 11.18 13.08
CA SER A 556 -19.07 12.44 12.75
C SER A 556 -17.63 12.19 12.29
N VAL A 557 -17.29 12.65 11.09
CA VAL A 557 -15.95 12.52 10.49
C VAL A 557 -15.35 13.91 10.29
N PRO A 558 -14.13 14.19 10.77
CA PRO A 558 -13.49 15.48 10.57
C PRO A 558 -13.10 15.70 9.10
N LYS A 559 -13.41 16.88 8.53
CA LYS A 559 -12.85 17.31 7.24
C LYS A 559 -11.52 18.02 7.46
N GLN A 560 -10.65 18.04 6.43
CA GLN A 560 -9.41 18.84 6.42
C GLN A 560 -9.63 20.33 6.76
N SER A 561 -10.83 20.87 6.49
CA SER A 561 -11.22 22.24 6.86
C SER A 561 -11.50 22.46 8.36
N GLY A 562 -11.35 21.44 9.21
CA GLY A 562 -11.68 21.48 10.65
C GLY A 562 -13.18 21.37 10.97
N LYS A 563 -14.05 21.37 9.95
CA LYS A 563 -15.49 21.13 10.10
C LYS A 563 -15.79 19.63 10.08
N GLU A 564 -16.71 19.17 10.91
CA GLU A 564 -17.15 17.78 10.87
C GLU A 564 -18.19 17.55 9.76
N ARG A 565 -18.24 16.30 9.26
CA ARG A 565 -19.26 15.81 8.32
C ARG A 565 -19.94 14.56 8.89
N LEU A 566 -21.26 14.52 8.79
CA LEU A 566 -22.02 13.32 9.12
C LEU A 566 -21.87 12.29 8.01
N LYS A 567 -21.47 11.07 8.36
CA LYS A 567 -21.68 9.86 7.54
C LYS A 567 -22.68 8.97 8.26
N ALA A 568 -23.43 8.18 7.50
CA ALA A 568 -24.40 7.25 8.04
C ALA A 568 -24.35 5.92 7.29
N ILE A 569 -24.55 4.80 7.98
CA ILE A 569 -24.54 3.46 7.39
C ILE A 569 -25.69 2.61 7.95
N PRO A 570 -26.30 1.71 7.16
CA PRO A 570 -27.28 0.76 7.67
C PRO A 570 -26.66 -0.31 8.59
N CYS A 571 -27.51 -1.05 9.30
CA CYS A 571 -27.12 -2.28 9.99
C CYS A 571 -26.69 -3.36 9.00
N ALA A 572 -26.08 -4.45 9.51
CA ALA A 572 -25.50 -5.50 8.68
C ALA A 572 -26.55 -6.23 7.82
N GLU A 573 -27.73 -6.46 8.38
CA GLU A 573 -28.91 -7.05 7.75
C GLU A 573 -29.33 -6.21 6.53
N GLN A 574 -29.46 -4.90 6.72
CA GLN A 574 -29.89 -3.99 5.68
C GLN A 574 -28.80 -3.80 4.61
N LEU A 575 -27.52 -3.80 5.00
CA LEU A 575 -26.41 -3.81 4.05
C LEU A 575 -26.43 -5.07 3.18
N ALA A 576 -26.78 -6.23 3.73
CA ALA A 576 -26.95 -7.45 2.96
C ALA A 576 -28.12 -7.35 1.98
N ILE A 577 -29.25 -6.75 2.37
CA ILE A 577 -30.38 -6.48 1.47
C ILE A 577 -29.97 -5.52 0.34
N GLN A 578 -29.32 -4.40 0.67
CA GLN A 578 -28.82 -3.45 -0.33
C GLN A 578 -27.88 -4.12 -1.33
N GLN A 579 -26.97 -4.95 -0.83
CA GLN A 579 -26.02 -5.65 -1.67
C GLN A 579 -26.68 -6.74 -2.52
N TYR A 580 -27.69 -7.43 -2.00
CA TYR A 580 -28.47 -8.40 -2.78
C TYR A 580 -29.20 -7.71 -3.94
N LEU A 581 -29.88 -6.60 -3.67
CA LEU A 581 -30.57 -5.80 -4.71
C LEU A 581 -29.57 -5.30 -5.76
N LEU A 582 -28.40 -4.82 -5.34
CA LEU A 582 -27.34 -4.43 -6.28
C LEU A 582 -26.84 -5.61 -7.12
N ASN A 583 -26.66 -6.78 -6.53
CA ASN A 583 -26.22 -7.97 -7.26
C ASN A 583 -27.26 -8.40 -8.30
N GLU A 584 -28.56 -8.35 -7.99
CA GLU A 584 -29.61 -8.66 -8.98
C GLU A 584 -29.76 -7.57 -10.06
N LEU A 585 -29.52 -6.31 -9.72
CA LEU A 585 -29.56 -5.21 -10.68
C LEU A 585 -28.34 -5.25 -11.62
N LEU A 586 -27.15 -5.51 -11.08
CA LEU A 586 -25.88 -5.42 -11.80
C LEU A 586 -25.49 -6.74 -12.46
N GLY A 587 -25.85 -7.87 -11.86
CA GLY A 587 -25.52 -9.22 -12.29
C GLY A 587 -26.72 -9.92 -12.91
N SER A 588 -26.48 -10.65 -14.00
CA SER A 588 -27.51 -11.46 -14.64
C SER A 588 -27.50 -12.89 -14.06
N SER A 589 -28.66 -13.41 -13.64
CA SER A 589 -28.82 -14.81 -13.19
C SER A 589 -28.73 -15.81 -14.35
N ILE A 590 -28.94 -15.30 -15.57
CA ILE A 590 -28.87 -15.95 -16.85
C ILE A 590 -27.74 -15.22 -17.57
N GLN A 591 -26.79 -15.90 -18.19
CA GLN A 591 -25.66 -15.31 -18.94
C GLN A 591 -26.13 -14.54 -20.20
N SER A 592 -27.12 -13.67 -20.08
CA SER A 592 -27.56 -12.74 -21.11
C SER A 592 -26.74 -11.46 -20.96
N THR A 593 -25.75 -11.32 -21.82
CA THR A 593 -24.97 -10.09 -21.94
C THR A 593 -25.88 -8.89 -22.22
N GLU A 594 -27.02 -9.10 -22.89
CA GLU A 594 -27.99 -8.05 -23.22
C GLU A 594 -28.59 -7.37 -21.98
N PHE A 595 -28.89 -8.12 -20.92
CA PHE A 595 -29.39 -7.55 -19.68
C PHE A 595 -28.38 -6.59 -19.06
N GLU A 596 -27.11 -6.98 -18.98
CA GLU A 596 -26.05 -6.17 -18.38
C GLU A 596 -25.78 -4.88 -19.18
N GLU A 597 -25.91 -4.91 -20.51
CA GLU A 597 -25.74 -3.74 -21.38
C GLU A 597 -26.80 -2.66 -21.14
N CYS A 598 -28.03 -3.05 -20.79
CA CYS A 598 -29.10 -2.11 -20.50
C CYS A 598 -28.88 -1.37 -19.18
N ILE A 599 -28.27 -1.99 -18.16
CA ILE A 599 -28.20 -1.38 -16.82
C ILE A 599 -27.07 -0.34 -16.72
N PRO A 600 -27.34 0.90 -16.26
CA PRO A 600 -26.31 1.93 -16.11
C PRO A 600 -25.22 1.53 -15.12
N ALA A 601 -23.98 1.41 -15.58
CA ALA A 601 -22.82 1.14 -14.74
C ALA A 601 -21.50 1.43 -15.46
N VAL A 602 -20.42 1.66 -14.71
CA VAL A 602 -19.05 1.51 -15.22
C VAL A 602 -18.56 0.13 -14.79
N ARG A 603 -18.43 -0.79 -15.74
CA ARG A 603 -18.10 -2.20 -15.51
C ARG A 603 -16.65 -2.46 -15.87
N SER A 604 -15.99 -3.29 -15.07
CA SER A 604 -14.67 -3.85 -15.34
C SER A 604 -14.77 -5.35 -15.45
N ASP A 605 -14.32 -5.89 -16.57
CA ASP A 605 -14.30 -7.32 -16.85
C ASP A 605 -12.89 -7.69 -17.34
N GLY A 606 -12.15 -8.48 -16.55
CA GLY A 606 -10.74 -8.78 -16.81
C GLY A 606 -9.83 -7.54 -16.93
N GLY A 607 -10.18 -6.43 -16.25
CA GLY A 607 -9.47 -5.15 -16.32
C GLY A 607 -9.88 -4.25 -17.49
N VAL A 608 -10.79 -4.68 -18.37
CA VAL A 608 -11.33 -3.87 -19.46
C VAL A 608 -12.52 -3.05 -18.96
N LEU A 609 -12.47 -1.73 -19.12
CA LEU A 609 -13.54 -0.81 -18.71
C LEU A 609 -14.55 -0.55 -19.82
N ARG A 610 -15.84 -0.62 -19.46
CA ARG A 610 -16.97 -0.27 -20.33
C ARG A 610 -18.07 0.43 -19.54
N THR A 611 -18.74 1.40 -20.17
CA THR A 611 -19.94 2.03 -19.60
C THR A 611 -21.18 1.47 -20.28
N THR A 612 -22.17 1.06 -19.49
CA THR A 612 -23.45 0.48 -19.96
C THR A 612 -24.63 1.38 -19.60
N GLY A 613 -25.82 1.11 -20.16
CA GLY A 613 -27.08 1.80 -19.87
C GLY A 613 -27.18 3.26 -20.31
N LEU A 614 -26.40 3.66 -21.32
CA LEU A 614 -26.49 4.96 -21.99
C LEU A 614 -27.37 4.86 -23.24
N ARG A 615 -28.00 5.97 -23.65
CA ARG A 615 -28.96 5.99 -24.77
C ARG A 615 -28.27 5.93 -26.14
N SER A 616 -27.02 6.40 -26.23
CA SER A 616 -26.19 6.27 -27.42
C SER A 616 -25.64 4.84 -27.59
N SER A 617 -25.85 4.23 -28.76
CA SER A 617 -25.33 2.89 -29.11
C SER A 617 -23.82 2.84 -29.40
N MET A 618 -23.13 3.98 -29.30
CA MET A 618 -21.67 4.01 -29.37
C MET A 618 -21.11 3.43 -28.07
N ALA A 619 -20.16 2.51 -28.17
CA ALA A 619 -19.38 2.04 -27.03
C ALA A 619 -18.66 3.25 -26.39
N VAL A 620 -19.34 3.91 -25.45
CA VAL A 620 -18.83 5.10 -24.79
C VAL A 620 -17.63 4.65 -23.96
N ARG A 621 -16.44 5.13 -24.33
CA ARG A 621 -15.26 4.98 -23.49
C ARG A 621 -15.57 5.57 -22.12
N ALA A 622 -15.28 4.83 -21.05
CA ALA A 622 -15.55 5.29 -19.70
C ALA A 622 -14.88 6.66 -19.45
N VAL A 623 -15.72 7.68 -19.21
CA VAL A 623 -15.29 9.03 -18.77
C VAL A 623 -15.51 9.23 -17.28
N CYS A 624 -16.27 8.35 -16.63
CA CYS A 624 -16.39 8.25 -15.18
C CYS A 624 -15.40 7.20 -14.67
N PHE A 625 -14.49 7.60 -13.79
CA PHE A 625 -13.44 6.73 -13.27
C PHE A 625 -13.66 6.32 -11.82
N SER A 626 -14.70 6.82 -11.16
CA SER A 626 -15.06 6.44 -9.79
C SER A 626 -16.00 5.23 -9.76
N TYR A 627 -15.94 4.45 -8.67
CA TYR A 627 -16.90 3.37 -8.39
C TYR A 627 -17.05 2.36 -9.54
N GLN A 628 -15.92 2.00 -10.16
CA GLN A 628 -15.86 1.01 -11.23
C GLN A 628 -16.17 -0.38 -10.64
N ILE A 629 -17.13 -1.09 -11.22
CA ILE A 629 -17.70 -2.34 -10.72
C ILE A 629 -16.88 -3.52 -11.28
N ASP A 630 -16.28 -4.32 -10.40
CA ASP A 630 -15.59 -5.55 -10.76
C ASP A 630 -16.62 -6.67 -10.98
N MET A 631 -16.84 -7.02 -12.25
CA MET A 631 -17.87 -7.98 -12.63
C MET A 631 -17.52 -9.42 -12.22
N GLU A 632 -16.24 -9.76 -12.09
CA GLU A 632 -15.81 -11.09 -11.60
C GLU A 632 -16.29 -11.29 -10.16
N ILE A 633 -16.33 -10.21 -9.35
CA ILE A 633 -16.86 -10.26 -7.99
C ILE A 633 -18.38 -10.36 -8.00
N VAL A 634 -19.07 -9.56 -8.81
CA VAL A 634 -20.55 -9.60 -8.92
C VAL A 634 -21.02 -11.01 -9.34
N ARG A 635 -20.32 -11.65 -10.28
CA ARG A 635 -20.62 -13.01 -10.79
C ARG A 635 -20.12 -14.14 -9.88
N ASN A 636 -19.51 -13.83 -8.74
CA ASN A 636 -18.94 -14.80 -7.80
C ASN A 636 -17.82 -15.67 -8.41
N GLU A 637 -17.09 -15.14 -9.39
CA GLU A 637 -15.91 -15.76 -10.01
C GLU A 637 -14.64 -15.45 -9.20
N LYS A 638 -14.68 -14.34 -8.46
CA LYS A 638 -13.60 -13.81 -7.64
C LYS A 638 -14.12 -13.37 -6.27
N PRO A 639 -13.42 -13.67 -5.16
CA PRO A 639 -13.84 -13.20 -3.84
C PRO A 639 -13.73 -11.67 -3.72
N PRO A 640 -14.63 -11.02 -2.97
CA PRO A 640 -14.58 -9.57 -2.76
C PRO A 640 -13.35 -9.13 -1.98
N GLY A 641 -12.79 -7.99 -2.38
CA GLY A 641 -11.78 -7.25 -1.61
C GLY A 641 -12.42 -6.36 -0.55
N ASN A 642 -11.61 -5.60 0.18
CA ASN A 642 -12.12 -4.63 1.17
C ASN A 642 -12.94 -3.48 0.53
N GLU A 643 -12.88 -3.37 -0.79
CA GLU A 643 -13.69 -2.53 -1.66
C GLU A 643 -15.10 -3.08 -1.95
N GLY A 644 -15.44 -4.26 -1.43
CA GLY A 644 -16.63 -5.00 -1.83
C GLY A 644 -16.50 -5.46 -3.27
N PHE A 645 -17.42 -4.99 -4.12
CA PHE A 645 -17.42 -5.28 -5.56
C PHE A 645 -16.82 -4.15 -6.41
N PHE A 646 -16.37 -3.05 -5.80
CA PHE A 646 -15.68 -1.99 -6.56
C PHE A 646 -14.21 -2.35 -6.78
N ARG A 647 -13.62 -1.83 -7.85
CA ARG A 647 -12.17 -1.86 -8.04
C ARG A 647 -11.45 -1.02 -6.97
N PRO A 648 -10.21 -1.37 -6.61
CA PRO A 648 -9.35 -0.54 -5.76
C PRO A 648 -9.30 0.91 -6.25
N TYR A 649 -9.44 1.85 -5.31
CA TYR A 649 -9.38 3.29 -5.60
C TYR A 649 -8.09 3.67 -6.35
N ARG A 650 -6.95 3.11 -5.93
CA ARG A 650 -5.65 3.36 -6.57
C ARG A 650 -5.67 3.03 -8.06
N ASP A 651 -6.33 1.94 -8.43
CA ASP A 651 -6.43 1.50 -9.82
C ASP A 651 -7.37 2.41 -10.61
N CYS A 652 -8.53 2.72 -10.04
CA CYS A 652 -9.48 3.70 -10.60
C CYS A 652 -8.82 5.07 -10.84
N TRP A 653 -8.01 5.53 -9.89
CA TRP A 653 -7.28 6.78 -9.97
C TRP A 653 -6.16 6.74 -11.00
N SER A 654 -5.41 5.64 -11.07
CA SER A 654 -4.39 5.44 -12.10
C SER A 654 -4.99 5.53 -13.50
N ASP A 655 -6.14 4.88 -13.72
CA ASP A 655 -6.85 4.92 -15.00
C ASP A 655 -7.33 6.33 -15.35
N PHE A 656 -7.81 7.09 -14.36
CA PHE A 656 -8.21 8.50 -14.52
C PHE A 656 -7.03 9.37 -14.98
N VAL A 657 -5.88 9.25 -14.29
CA VAL A 657 -4.67 10.00 -14.63
C VAL A 657 -4.16 9.61 -16.00
N GLU A 658 -4.06 8.30 -16.28
CA GLU A 658 -3.59 7.78 -17.57
C GLU A 658 -4.49 8.25 -18.72
N TYR A 659 -5.81 8.25 -18.52
CA TYR A 659 -6.76 8.75 -19.51
C TYR A 659 -6.50 10.21 -19.87
N LEU A 660 -6.40 11.08 -18.85
CA LEU A 660 -6.11 12.51 -19.06
C LEU A 660 -4.74 12.71 -19.71
N SER A 661 -3.70 12.01 -19.23
CA SER A 661 -2.35 12.10 -19.78
C SER A 661 -2.31 11.69 -21.24
N ARG A 662 -2.96 10.59 -21.60
CA ARG A 662 -3.04 10.12 -22.98
C ARG A 662 -3.77 11.13 -23.87
N LYS A 663 -4.84 11.78 -23.39
CA LYS A 663 -5.55 12.81 -24.15
C LYS A 663 -4.68 14.03 -24.42
N VAL A 664 -3.91 14.48 -23.43
CA VAL A 664 -2.96 15.59 -23.60
C VAL A 664 -1.85 15.22 -24.59
N GLN A 665 -1.28 14.02 -24.48
CA GLN A 665 -0.23 13.54 -25.39
C GLN A 665 -0.72 13.37 -26.83
N THR A 666 -1.90 12.75 -27.02
CA THR A 666 -2.49 12.56 -28.37
C THR A 666 -2.76 13.89 -29.05
N ASN A 667 -3.11 14.91 -28.26
CA ASN A 667 -3.39 16.25 -28.75
C ASN A 667 -2.14 17.15 -28.83
N ASN A 668 -0.96 16.66 -28.42
CA ASN A 668 0.32 17.36 -28.50
C ASN A 668 1.39 16.50 -29.19
N THR A 669 1.14 16.18 -30.47
CA THR A 669 1.99 15.29 -31.27
C THR A 669 3.36 15.90 -31.59
N ASP A 670 3.48 17.22 -31.55
CA ASP A 670 4.75 17.93 -31.71
C ASP A 670 5.33 18.28 -30.32
N PRO A 671 6.49 17.71 -29.93
CA PRO A 671 7.13 18.04 -28.66
C PRO A 671 7.55 19.51 -28.52
N PHE A 672 7.55 20.28 -29.62
CA PHE A 672 7.87 21.71 -29.66
C PHE A 672 6.63 22.61 -29.72
N ASP A 673 5.40 22.05 -29.72
CA ASP A 673 4.16 22.84 -29.63
C ASP A 673 4.00 23.41 -28.21
N ASP A 674 4.25 24.72 -28.09
CA ASP A 674 4.20 25.49 -26.85
C ASP A 674 2.82 26.10 -26.57
N ARG A 675 1.81 25.82 -27.42
CA ARG A 675 0.47 26.37 -27.24
C ARG A 675 -0.13 25.90 -25.92
N PRO A 676 -0.73 26.83 -25.14
CA PRO A 676 -1.25 26.49 -23.82
C PRO A 676 -2.50 25.61 -23.92
N PHE A 677 -2.65 24.76 -22.92
CA PHE A 677 -3.89 24.11 -22.54
C PHE A 677 -4.61 24.96 -21.49
N TYR A 678 -5.93 24.98 -21.58
CA TYR A 678 -6.80 25.56 -20.57
C TYR A 678 -7.48 24.44 -19.80
N VAL A 679 -7.35 24.46 -18.47
CA VAL A 679 -7.87 23.41 -17.59
C VAL A 679 -8.90 24.01 -16.64
N ALA A 680 -10.08 23.40 -16.56
CA ALA A 680 -11.07 23.70 -15.53
C ALA A 680 -11.35 22.44 -14.70
N ARG A 681 -11.31 22.62 -13.39
CA ARG A 681 -11.77 21.63 -12.42
C ARG A 681 -13.12 22.07 -11.89
N LEU A 682 -14.18 21.33 -12.14
CA LEU A 682 -15.52 21.64 -11.66
C LEU A 682 -15.89 20.68 -10.51
N ASP A 683 -16.63 21.17 -9.53
CA ASP A 683 -17.08 20.43 -8.34
C ASP A 683 -18.58 20.72 -8.11
N VAL A 684 -19.35 19.71 -7.70
CA VAL A 684 -20.80 19.86 -7.46
C VAL A 684 -21.05 20.19 -5.98
N ARG A 685 -21.76 21.29 -5.74
CA ARG A 685 -21.99 21.79 -4.39
C ARG A 685 -22.81 20.80 -3.56
N ALA A 686 -22.18 20.28 -2.50
CA ALA A 686 -22.81 19.41 -1.51
C ALA A 686 -23.56 18.23 -2.17
N TYR A 687 -22.93 17.60 -3.16
CA TYR A 687 -23.54 16.62 -4.05
C TYR A 687 -24.46 15.62 -3.35
N TYR A 688 -23.93 14.81 -2.42
CA TYR A 688 -24.72 13.81 -1.70
C TYR A 688 -25.85 14.37 -0.83
N ASP A 689 -25.80 15.65 -0.44
CA ASP A 689 -26.88 16.30 0.33
C ASP A 689 -28.00 16.83 -0.58
N THR A 690 -27.75 16.98 -1.89
CA THR A 690 -28.63 17.69 -2.84
C THR A 690 -29.14 16.85 -4.00
N VAL A 691 -28.55 15.67 -4.27
CA VAL A 691 -29.07 14.74 -5.29
C VAL A 691 -30.51 14.38 -4.98
N ARG A 692 -31.35 14.39 -6.03
CA ARG A 692 -32.79 14.14 -5.92
C ARG A 692 -33.12 12.72 -6.37
N ARG A 693 -34.05 12.06 -5.67
CA ARG A 693 -34.54 10.71 -6.03
C ARG A 693 -34.99 10.62 -7.48
N VAL A 694 -35.68 11.63 -7.99
CA VAL A 694 -36.15 11.67 -9.39
C VAL A 694 -35.03 11.55 -10.44
N CYS A 695 -33.80 11.97 -10.11
CA CYS A 695 -32.66 11.81 -11.00
C CYS A 695 -32.28 10.33 -11.15
N VAL A 696 -32.35 9.59 -10.04
CA VAL A 696 -32.10 8.14 -10.00
C VAL A 696 -33.25 7.39 -10.68
N ASP A 697 -34.50 7.74 -10.38
CA ASP A 697 -35.67 7.10 -10.98
C ASP A 697 -35.63 7.22 -12.52
N ARG A 698 -35.30 8.41 -13.03
CA ARG A 698 -35.22 8.69 -14.47
C ARG A 698 -34.12 7.90 -15.17
N ILE A 699 -32.94 7.77 -14.56
CA ILE A 699 -31.80 7.08 -15.20
C ILE A 699 -31.93 5.55 -15.14
N LEU A 700 -32.66 5.01 -14.16
CA LEU A 700 -32.80 3.56 -13.99
C LEU A 700 -34.07 2.97 -14.61
N PHE A 701 -35.19 3.71 -14.67
CA PHE A 701 -36.48 3.11 -15.02
C PHE A 701 -36.55 2.56 -16.44
N ASP A 702 -36.28 3.40 -17.45
CA ASP A 702 -36.36 2.96 -18.85
C ASP A 702 -35.37 1.82 -19.14
N PRO A 703 -34.08 1.92 -18.72
CA PRO A 703 -33.12 0.86 -19.02
C PRO A 703 -33.40 -0.44 -18.25
N LEU A 704 -33.88 -0.38 -17.00
CA LEU A 704 -34.30 -1.58 -16.27
C LEU A 704 -35.52 -2.24 -16.92
N LEU A 705 -36.49 -1.46 -17.39
CA LEU A 705 -37.66 -1.98 -18.09
C LEU A 705 -37.28 -2.68 -19.39
N GLU A 706 -36.34 -2.13 -20.16
CA GLU A 706 -35.78 -2.76 -21.35
C GLU A 706 -35.03 -4.05 -20.99
N ALA A 707 -34.21 -4.02 -19.94
CA ALA A 707 -33.48 -5.19 -19.46
C ALA A 707 -34.44 -6.33 -19.07
N ILE A 708 -35.50 -6.05 -18.29
CA ILE A 708 -36.49 -7.05 -17.89
C ILE A 708 -37.26 -7.61 -19.11
N LYS A 709 -37.55 -6.77 -20.12
CA LYS A 709 -38.20 -7.22 -21.36
C LYS A 709 -37.31 -8.08 -22.26
N SER A 710 -35.99 -8.01 -22.09
CA SER A 710 -35.04 -8.89 -22.80
C SER A 710 -35.00 -10.32 -22.26
N LEU A 711 -35.60 -10.56 -21.08
CA LEU A 711 -35.70 -11.88 -20.47
C LEU A 711 -36.90 -12.67 -21.02
N ASP A 712 -36.83 -14.00 -20.98
CA ASP A 712 -37.93 -14.88 -21.40
C ASP A 712 -39.18 -14.64 -20.54
N GLU A 713 -38.98 -14.47 -19.23
CA GLU A 713 -40.04 -14.13 -18.28
C GLU A 713 -39.57 -13.03 -17.31
N PRO A 714 -40.40 -11.99 -17.04
CA PRO A 714 -40.04 -10.92 -16.09
C PRO A 714 -39.70 -11.41 -14.67
N SER A 715 -40.24 -12.57 -14.27
CA SER A 715 -39.98 -13.24 -12.99
C SER A 715 -38.53 -13.71 -12.83
N GLN A 716 -37.79 -13.87 -13.94
CA GLN A 716 -36.37 -14.25 -13.92
C GLN A 716 -35.47 -13.15 -13.33
N PHE A 717 -35.90 -11.89 -13.44
CA PHE A 717 -35.23 -10.77 -12.77
C PHE A 717 -35.59 -10.74 -11.28
N ALA A 718 -34.55 -10.80 -10.42
CA ALA A 718 -34.68 -10.81 -8.97
C ALA A 718 -35.77 -11.78 -8.47
N PRO A 719 -35.64 -13.11 -8.66
CA PRO A 719 -36.73 -14.07 -8.39
C PRO A 719 -37.28 -14.02 -6.96
N SER A 720 -36.42 -13.73 -5.98
CA SER A 720 -36.79 -13.61 -4.56
C SER A 720 -37.38 -12.25 -4.18
N PHE A 721 -37.46 -11.29 -5.12
CA PHE A 721 -38.10 -10.00 -4.95
C PHE A 721 -39.49 -10.02 -5.59
N ARG A 722 -40.53 -9.69 -4.81
CA ARG A 722 -41.92 -9.58 -5.27
C ARG A 722 -42.32 -10.66 -6.28
N SER A 723 -42.18 -11.93 -5.89
CA SER A 723 -42.34 -13.08 -6.79
C SER A 723 -43.74 -13.17 -7.43
N SER A 724 -44.76 -12.58 -6.82
CA SER A 724 -46.12 -12.48 -7.35
C SER A 724 -46.30 -11.47 -8.49
N VAL A 725 -45.35 -10.54 -8.68
CA VAL A 725 -45.46 -9.46 -9.68
C VAL A 725 -44.86 -9.91 -11.01
N THR A 726 -45.72 -10.30 -11.94
CA THR A 726 -45.32 -10.82 -13.26
C THR A 726 -45.29 -9.76 -14.36
N ASN A 727 -45.85 -8.57 -14.12
CA ASN A 727 -45.81 -7.46 -15.06
C ASN A 727 -44.45 -6.76 -15.02
N ALA A 728 -43.75 -6.68 -16.16
CA ALA A 728 -42.42 -6.08 -16.25
C ALA A 728 -42.36 -4.61 -15.78
N THR A 729 -43.37 -3.80 -16.14
CA THR A 729 -43.44 -2.38 -15.78
C THR A 729 -43.65 -2.19 -14.29
N GLU A 730 -44.56 -2.96 -13.70
CA GLU A 730 -44.83 -2.94 -12.26
C GLU A 730 -43.61 -3.42 -11.47
N ARG A 731 -42.99 -4.52 -11.91
CA ARG A 731 -41.78 -5.09 -11.30
C ARG A 731 -40.61 -4.10 -11.32
N ALA A 732 -40.34 -3.46 -12.45
CA ALA A 732 -39.30 -2.44 -12.57
C ALA A 732 -39.54 -1.26 -11.61
N ARG A 733 -40.79 -0.79 -11.52
CA ARG A 733 -41.17 0.34 -10.66
C ARG A 733 -40.99 0.00 -9.18
N GLU A 734 -41.54 -1.13 -8.75
CA GLU A 734 -41.42 -1.56 -7.35
C GLU A 734 -39.96 -1.79 -6.96
N PHE A 735 -39.15 -2.39 -7.84
CA PHE A 735 -37.74 -2.63 -7.57
C PHE A 735 -36.97 -1.32 -7.35
N ILE A 736 -37.16 -0.34 -8.24
CA ILE A 736 -36.53 0.99 -8.11
C ILE A 736 -37.04 1.72 -6.87
N ASP A 737 -38.34 1.61 -6.55
CA ASP A 737 -38.90 2.22 -5.35
C ASP A 737 -38.25 1.67 -4.08
N VAL A 738 -38.09 0.35 -3.96
CA VAL A 738 -37.37 -0.27 -2.84
C VAL A 738 -35.91 0.19 -2.82
N LEU A 739 -35.23 0.13 -3.95
CA LEU A 739 -33.82 0.54 -4.08
C LEU A 739 -33.61 2.00 -3.66
N CYS A 740 -34.48 2.91 -4.07
CA CYS A 740 -34.42 4.32 -3.72
C CYS A 740 -34.75 4.55 -2.23
N GLN A 741 -35.73 3.84 -1.66
CA GLN A 741 -36.04 3.92 -0.23
C GLN A 741 -34.88 3.46 0.66
N GLN A 742 -34.00 2.60 0.15
CA GLN A 742 -32.77 2.20 0.86
C GLN A 742 -31.77 3.35 1.07
N SER A 743 -31.84 4.43 0.27
CA SER A 743 -30.86 5.53 0.30
C SER A 743 -31.46 6.91 0.57
N PHE A 744 -32.70 7.17 0.18
CA PHE A 744 -33.36 8.47 0.33
C PHE A 744 -34.29 8.50 1.54
N GLY A 745 -34.43 9.67 2.18
CA GLY A 745 -35.37 9.87 3.29
C GLY A 745 -35.02 9.10 4.57
N TYR A 746 -33.75 8.73 4.71
CA TYR A 746 -33.24 7.99 5.85
C TYR A 746 -33.32 8.78 7.16
N ALA A 747 -33.58 8.05 8.25
CA ALA A 747 -33.29 8.50 9.61
C ALA A 747 -31.89 8.01 10.00
N TYR A 748 -31.28 8.65 11.00
CA TYR A 748 -30.01 8.21 11.57
C TYR A 748 -29.97 8.47 13.06
N VAL A 749 -29.20 7.66 13.78
CA VAL A 749 -28.86 7.87 15.18
C VAL A 749 -27.73 8.90 15.23
N ASP A 750 -27.99 10.04 15.86
CA ASP A 750 -27.01 11.11 16.01
C ASP A 750 -25.80 10.64 16.83
N PRO A 751 -24.56 10.83 16.34
CA PRO A 751 -23.38 10.33 17.04
C PRO A 751 -23.11 11.04 18.38
N ASP A 752 -23.63 12.26 18.56
CA ASP A 752 -23.36 13.07 19.75
C ASP A 752 -24.46 12.89 20.81
N SER A 753 -25.74 12.92 20.40
CA SER A 753 -26.87 12.79 21.33
C SER A 753 -27.40 11.36 21.49
N GLY A 754 -27.13 10.46 20.53
CA GLY A 754 -27.72 9.12 20.48
C GLY A 754 -29.21 9.08 20.12
N GLU A 755 -29.80 10.22 19.77
CA GLU A 755 -31.21 10.32 19.39
C GLU A 755 -31.41 10.09 17.89
N GLU A 756 -32.58 9.56 17.52
CA GLU A 756 -32.97 9.44 16.12
C GLU A 756 -33.26 10.83 15.51
N LYS A 757 -32.60 11.14 14.40
CA LYS A 757 -32.82 12.34 13.60
C LYS A 757 -33.18 11.97 12.16
N LYS A 758 -34.09 12.73 11.55
CA LYS A 758 -34.40 12.62 10.12
C LYS A 758 -33.47 13.51 9.30
N PHE A 759 -33.14 13.07 8.09
CA PHE A 759 -32.35 13.89 7.19
C PHE A 759 -33.06 15.21 6.83
N LYS A 760 -32.31 16.31 6.91
CA LYS A 760 -32.82 17.70 6.93
C LYS A 760 -33.51 18.17 5.65
N ASN A 761 -33.20 17.59 4.49
CA ASN A 761 -33.69 18.06 3.20
C ASN A 761 -34.95 17.33 2.69
N GLY A 762 -35.55 16.45 3.51
CA GLY A 762 -36.78 15.74 3.19
C GLY A 762 -36.56 14.34 2.57
N ALA A 763 -37.66 13.66 2.28
CA ALA A 763 -37.66 12.24 1.92
C ALA A 763 -37.14 11.92 0.50
N SER A 764 -37.01 12.93 -0.36
CA SER A 764 -36.66 12.77 -1.79
C SER A 764 -35.35 13.46 -2.18
N ILE A 765 -34.62 14.01 -1.20
CA ILE A 765 -33.39 14.77 -1.44
C ILE A 765 -32.30 14.31 -0.47
N GLY A 766 -31.14 14.01 -1.03
CA GLY A 766 -29.93 13.60 -0.34
C GLY A 766 -29.90 12.12 0.04
N MET A 767 -28.69 11.57 0.07
CA MET A 767 -28.40 10.17 0.37
C MET A 767 -27.17 10.07 1.29
N PRO A 768 -27.02 9.01 2.10
CA PRO A 768 -25.89 8.90 3.01
C PRO A 768 -24.57 8.73 2.24
N GLN A 769 -23.52 9.41 2.70
CA GLN A 769 -22.18 9.23 2.17
C GLN A 769 -21.55 7.93 2.70
N GLY A 770 -21.81 6.81 2.03
CA GLY A 770 -20.90 5.66 2.11
C GLY A 770 -21.39 4.22 2.24
N PRO A 771 -22.63 3.80 1.92
CA PRO A 771 -22.87 2.41 1.52
C PRO A 771 -22.61 2.20 0.02
N SER A 772 -22.42 0.93 -0.40
CA SER A 772 -22.22 0.56 -1.82
C SER A 772 -23.33 1.10 -2.72
N LEU A 773 -24.56 1.11 -2.21
CA LEU A 773 -25.72 1.58 -2.93
C LEU A 773 -25.65 3.08 -3.23
N SER A 774 -25.46 3.94 -2.22
CA SER A 774 -25.39 5.38 -2.45
C SER A 774 -24.18 5.78 -3.30
N ALA A 775 -23.07 5.02 -3.23
CA ALA A 775 -21.94 5.18 -4.14
C ALA A 775 -22.32 4.89 -5.61
N TYR A 776 -22.99 3.77 -5.85
CA TYR A 776 -23.51 3.41 -7.17
C TYR A 776 -24.53 4.45 -7.68
N LEU A 777 -25.56 4.77 -6.89
CA LEU A 777 -26.62 5.73 -7.25
C LEU A 777 -26.05 7.12 -7.53
N GLY A 778 -25.10 7.59 -6.71
CA GLY A 778 -24.40 8.85 -6.94
C GLY A 778 -23.51 8.83 -8.18
N SER A 779 -22.98 7.68 -8.60
CA SER A 779 -22.20 7.62 -9.84
C SER A 779 -23.08 7.77 -11.08
N ILE A 780 -24.19 7.02 -11.12
CA ILE A 780 -25.08 6.95 -12.29
C ILE A 780 -25.96 8.19 -12.45
N ALA A 781 -26.26 8.92 -11.36
CA ALA A 781 -27.08 10.12 -11.42
C ALA A 781 -26.48 11.26 -12.28
N LEU A 782 -25.20 11.16 -12.67
CA LEU A 782 -24.51 12.09 -13.55
C LEU A 782 -24.24 11.52 -14.96
N PHE A 783 -24.74 10.34 -15.32
CA PHE A 783 -24.44 9.71 -16.61
C PHE A 783 -25.03 10.47 -17.82
N GLU A 784 -26.21 11.06 -17.70
CA GLU A 784 -26.79 11.90 -18.77
C GLU A 784 -25.98 13.20 -18.98
N LEU A 785 -25.40 13.73 -17.90
CA LEU A 785 -24.45 14.84 -17.98
C LEU A 785 -23.21 14.39 -18.75
N ASP A 786 -22.65 13.23 -18.41
CA ASP A 786 -21.47 12.68 -19.08
C ASP A 786 -21.72 12.50 -20.59
N GLU A 787 -22.86 11.92 -20.96
CA GLU A 787 -23.26 11.70 -22.36
C GLU A 787 -23.35 13.02 -23.13
N THR A 788 -23.98 14.04 -22.54
CA THR A 788 -24.12 15.36 -23.17
C THR A 788 -22.78 16.07 -23.33
N VAL A 789 -21.94 16.03 -22.30
CA VAL A 789 -20.63 16.68 -22.34
C VAL A 789 -19.73 15.96 -23.33
N GLN A 790 -19.73 14.62 -23.32
CA GLN A 790 -18.93 13.80 -24.22
C GLN A 790 -19.34 14.01 -25.69
N ALA A 791 -20.63 14.13 -26.00
CA ALA A 791 -21.10 14.49 -27.34
C ALA A 791 -20.55 15.86 -27.77
N ALA A 792 -20.56 16.86 -26.88
CA ALA A 792 -19.98 18.17 -27.17
C ALA A 792 -18.45 18.15 -27.32
N VAL A 793 -17.75 17.25 -26.62
CA VAL A 793 -16.31 17.00 -26.81
C VAL A 793 -16.03 16.39 -28.18
N GLU A 794 -16.87 15.47 -28.65
CA GLU A 794 -16.70 14.78 -29.93
C GLU A 794 -17.06 15.66 -31.14
N GLU A 795 -18.04 16.55 -30.99
CA GLU A 795 -18.39 17.56 -32.01
C GLU A 795 -17.41 18.74 -32.04
N GLY A 796 -16.60 18.92 -31.00
CA GLY A 796 -15.69 20.04 -30.82
C GLY A 796 -14.36 19.92 -31.58
N GLU A 797 -13.48 20.90 -31.37
CA GLU A 797 -12.12 20.90 -31.92
C GLU A 797 -11.26 19.76 -31.34
N SER A 798 -10.27 19.30 -32.11
CA SER A 798 -9.26 18.39 -31.59
C SER A 798 -8.50 19.05 -30.44
N GLY A 799 -8.26 18.33 -29.34
CA GLY A 799 -7.67 18.92 -28.15
C GLY A 799 -8.51 18.89 -26.88
N ILE A 800 -9.79 18.52 -26.98
CA ILE A 800 -10.71 18.56 -25.84
C ILE A 800 -10.69 17.21 -25.09
N ALA A 801 -10.63 17.27 -23.76
CA ALA A 801 -10.78 16.11 -22.88
C ALA A 801 -11.74 16.40 -21.74
N TYR A 802 -12.58 15.42 -21.43
CA TYR A 802 -13.49 15.39 -20.29
C TYR A 802 -13.30 14.10 -19.52
N ALA A 803 -13.21 14.20 -18.19
CA ALA A 803 -13.22 13.07 -17.27
C ALA A 803 -13.88 13.47 -15.95
N ARG A 804 -14.48 12.50 -15.26
CA ARG A 804 -15.17 12.68 -13.99
C ARG A 804 -14.73 11.64 -12.96
N TYR A 805 -14.62 12.06 -11.71
CA TYR A 805 -14.37 11.21 -10.55
C TYR A 805 -15.36 11.58 -9.45
N VAL A 806 -16.44 10.80 -9.32
CA VAL A 806 -17.62 11.13 -8.50
C VAL A 806 -18.25 12.44 -8.96
N ASP A 807 -18.18 13.51 -8.16
CA ASP A 807 -18.70 14.85 -8.44
C ASP A 807 -17.63 15.83 -8.94
N ASP A 808 -16.35 15.46 -8.87
CA ASP A 808 -15.25 16.22 -9.46
C ASP A 808 -15.16 15.95 -10.96
N MET A 809 -15.11 17.02 -11.76
CA MET A 809 -14.99 16.96 -13.22
C MET A 809 -13.78 17.75 -13.68
N VAL A 810 -13.07 17.21 -14.68
CA VAL A 810 -11.92 17.87 -15.30
C VAL A 810 -12.20 18.09 -16.78
N LEU A 811 -12.04 19.33 -17.21
CA LEU A 811 -12.11 19.77 -18.60
C LEU A 811 -10.74 20.27 -19.02
N ILE A 812 -10.24 19.80 -20.17
CA ILE A 812 -8.99 20.25 -20.78
C ILE A 812 -9.28 20.65 -22.22
N THR A 813 -8.87 21.85 -22.64
CA THR A 813 -9.08 22.35 -24.01
C THR A 813 -7.85 23.09 -24.53
N ARG A 814 -7.79 23.33 -25.85
CA ARG A 814 -6.80 24.20 -26.50
C ARG A 814 -7.24 25.65 -26.65
N SER A 815 -8.52 25.94 -26.43
CA SER A 815 -9.08 27.29 -26.53
C SER A 815 -9.91 27.64 -25.29
N LYS A 816 -9.80 28.88 -24.84
CA LYS A 816 -10.60 29.40 -23.73
C LYS A 816 -12.09 29.43 -24.07
N SER A 817 -12.44 29.73 -25.31
CA SER A 817 -13.84 29.73 -25.78
C SER A 817 -14.48 28.35 -25.68
N SER A 818 -13.78 27.28 -26.08
CA SER A 818 -14.30 25.92 -25.94
C SER A 818 -14.44 25.50 -24.48
N LEU A 819 -13.54 25.97 -23.60
CA LEU A 819 -13.64 25.71 -22.16
C LEU A 819 -14.90 26.37 -21.57
N ASP A 820 -15.14 27.64 -21.91
CA ASP A 820 -16.31 28.40 -21.43
C ASP A 820 -17.62 27.77 -21.96
N GLN A 821 -17.63 27.30 -23.20
CA GLN A 821 -18.76 26.59 -23.80
C GLN A 821 -19.05 25.27 -23.07
N LEU A 822 -18.04 24.43 -22.83
CA LEU A 822 -18.21 23.16 -22.10
C LEU A 822 -18.65 23.40 -20.67
N ARG A 823 -18.09 24.40 -19.98
CA ARG A 823 -18.52 24.79 -18.64
C ARG A 823 -19.98 25.23 -18.63
N ALA A 824 -20.43 25.97 -19.63
CA ALA A 824 -21.83 26.38 -19.76
C ALA A 824 -22.75 25.17 -20.01
N ILE A 825 -22.31 24.18 -20.80
CA ILE A 825 -23.05 22.92 -21.01
C ILE A 825 -23.19 22.16 -19.68
N VAL A 826 -22.09 22.00 -18.93
CA VAL A 826 -22.10 21.35 -17.61
C VAL A 826 -23.07 22.06 -16.67
N GLN A 827 -22.96 23.39 -16.56
CA GLN A 827 -23.82 24.18 -15.68
C GLN A 827 -25.30 24.09 -16.07
N LYS A 828 -25.62 24.10 -17.37
CA LYS A 828 -26.98 23.92 -17.87
C LYS A 828 -27.53 22.54 -17.50
N GLN A 829 -26.76 21.48 -17.73
CA GLN A 829 -27.19 20.11 -17.45
C GLN A 829 -27.37 19.85 -15.96
N LEU A 830 -26.45 20.33 -15.12
CA LEU A 830 -26.61 20.28 -13.66
C LEU A 830 -27.88 21.02 -13.21
N GLY A 831 -28.18 22.19 -13.80
CA GLY A 831 -29.41 22.94 -13.53
C GLY A 831 -30.69 22.16 -13.85
N LEU A 832 -30.72 21.37 -14.93
CA LEU A 832 -31.87 20.52 -15.29
C LEU A 832 -32.15 19.43 -14.23
N ILE A 833 -31.10 18.90 -13.60
CA ILE A 833 -31.20 17.92 -12.52
C ILE A 833 -31.23 18.56 -11.13
N GLY A 834 -31.17 19.88 -11.04
CA GLY A 834 -31.29 20.65 -9.79
C GLY A 834 -30.04 20.63 -8.92
N LEU A 835 -28.89 20.49 -9.56
CA LEU A 835 -27.57 20.56 -8.96
C LEU A 835 -26.87 21.86 -9.39
N GLU A 836 -25.91 22.31 -8.58
CA GLU A 836 -25.17 23.54 -8.82
C GLU A 836 -23.67 23.32 -8.67
N LEU A 837 -22.87 24.08 -9.44
CA LEU A 837 -21.42 24.09 -9.28
C LEU A 837 -21.00 24.84 -8.01
N SER A 838 -19.93 24.37 -7.38
CA SER A 838 -19.30 25.00 -6.23
C SER A 838 -18.64 26.33 -6.61
N SER A 839 -18.77 27.34 -5.73
CA SER A 839 -18.17 28.67 -5.94
C SER A 839 -16.65 28.70 -5.74
N LYS A 840 -16.04 27.61 -5.27
CA LYS A 840 -14.60 27.49 -4.96
C LYS A 840 -13.74 27.14 -6.18
N VAL A 841 -14.32 27.15 -7.37
CA VAL A 841 -13.68 26.72 -8.61
C VAL A 841 -13.15 27.93 -9.38
N GLU A 842 -11.86 28.23 -9.21
CA GLU A 842 -11.16 29.19 -10.05
C GLU A 842 -10.56 28.48 -11.28
N PRO A 843 -10.69 29.05 -12.49
CA PRO A 843 -10.03 28.51 -13.68
C PRO A 843 -8.51 28.58 -13.48
N LEU A 844 -7.82 27.46 -13.75
CA LEU A 844 -6.37 27.40 -13.62
C LEU A 844 -5.70 28.29 -14.68
N PRO A 845 -4.51 28.85 -14.40
CA PRO A 845 -3.76 29.59 -15.41
C PRO A 845 -3.44 28.69 -16.62
N PRO A 846 -3.30 29.26 -17.82
CA PRO A 846 -2.94 28.49 -19.01
C PRO A 846 -1.62 27.75 -18.78
N MET A 847 -1.59 26.46 -19.12
CA MET A 847 -0.46 25.55 -18.85
C MET A 847 0.06 24.91 -20.13
N ASN A 848 1.36 24.69 -20.25
CA ASN A 848 1.90 23.85 -21.33
C ASN A 848 1.69 22.35 -21.05
N ALA A 849 1.91 21.49 -22.04
CA ALA A 849 1.69 20.04 -21.90
C ALA A 849 2.45 19.40 -20.73
N VAL A 850 3.68 19.86 -20.46
CA VAL A 850 4.52 19.35 -19.35
C VAL A 850 3.93 19.75 -18.01
N GLN A 851 3.44 20.99 -17.87
CA GLN A 851 2.78 21.49 -16.67
C GLN A 851 1.43 20.81 -16.41
N VAL A 852 0.69 20.48 -17.47
CA VAL A 852 -0.52 19.67 -17.34
C VAL A 852 -0.15 18.27 -16.85
N LEU A 853 0.83 17.60 -17.47
CA LEU A 853 1.17 16.19 -17.17
C LEU A 853 1.95 15.96 -15.86
N PHE A 854 2.82 16.91 -15.49
CA PHE A 854 3.81 16.74 -14.41
C PHE A 854 3.82 17.90 -13.42
N GLY A 855 2.82 18.81 -13.47
CA GLY A 855 2.73 19.92 -12.53
C GLY A 855 2.25 19.44 -11.16
N ASP A 856 3.12 19.54 -10.15
CA ASP A 856 2.88 19.11 -8.77
C ASP A 856 1.69 19.79 -8.05
N ASN A 857 1.08 20.83 -8.65
CA ASN A 857 0.15 21.71 -7.94
C ASN A 857 -1.35 21.44 -8.13
N TRP A 858 -1.79 20.85 -9.25
CA TRP A 858 -3.23 20.72 -9.52
C TRP A 858 -3.73 19.27 -9.53
N PHE A 859 -2.90 18.31 -9.93
CA PHE A 859 -3.19 16.88 -9.78
C PHE A 859 -3.22 16.44 -8.30
N SER A 860 -2.30 16.96 -7.48
CA SER A 860 -2.29 16.76 -6.02
C SER A 860 -3.49 17.41 -5.33
N ALA A 861 -3.92 18.60 -5.81
CA ALA A 861 -5.10 19.29 -5.32
C ALA A 861 -6.41 18.53 -5.65
N LEU A 862 -6.48 17.85 -6.80
CA LEU A 862 -7.57 16.91 -7.13
C LEU A 862 -7.54 15.70 -6.19
N ALA A 863 -6.37 15.11 -5.96
CA ALA A 863 -6.20 14.00 -5.05
C ALA A 863 -6.71 14.36 -3.63
N THR A 864 -6.24 15.46 -3.03
CA THR A 864 -6.62 15.88 -1.66
C THR A 864 -8.11 16.13 -1.41
N THR A 865 -8.92 16.29 -2.46
CA THR A 865 -10.36 16.61 -2.37
C THR A 865 -11.26 15.45 -2.84
N SER A 866 -10.81 14.66 -3.81
CA SER A 866 -11.51 13.48 -4.32
C SER A 866 -11.12 12.18 -3.57
N ILE A 867 -10.03 12.18 -2.79
CA ILE A 867 -9.63 11.05 -1.96
C ILE A 867 -10.57 10.93 -0.74
N PRO A 868 -11.14 9.74 -0.47
CA PRO A 868 -11.78 9.47 0.81
C PRO A 868 -10.78 9.65 1.97
N ASP A 869 -11.10 10.39 3.04
CA ASP A 869 -10.20 10.72 4.18
C ASP A 869 -9.45 9.53 4.85
N TYR A 870 -9.78 8.28 4.53
CA TYR A 870 -9.09 7.09 5.00
C TYR A 870 -7.98 6.61 4.04
N GLU A 871 -7.86 7.21 2.86
CA GLU A 871 -6.82 6.95 1.86
C GLU A 871 -5.93 8.17 1.59
N SER A 872 -6.23 9.32 2.20
CA SER A 872 -5.43 10.54 2.08
C SER A 872 -4.01 10.37 2.62
N ASP A 873 -3.81 9.41 3.52
CA ASP A 873 -2.53 9.15 4.18
C ASP A 873 -1.52 8.43 3.27
N PHE A 874 -1.92 8.04 2.05
CA PHE A 874 -1.08 7.37 1.04
C PHE A 874 -0.55 8.31 -0.05
N TYR A 875 -0.93 9.60 -0.06
CA TYR A 875 -0.62 10.57 -1.11
C TYR A 875 0.18 11.77 -0.62
#